data_AF-A0A2N2FHV6-F1
#
_entry.id   AF-A0A2N2FHV6-F1
#
_cell.length_a   1.000
_cell.length_b   1.000
_cell.length_c   1.000
_cell.angle_alpha   90.00
_cell.angle_beta   90.00
_cell.angle_gamma   90.00
#
_symmetry.space_group_name_H-M   'P 1'
#
loop_
_entity.id
_entity.type
_entity.pdbx_description
1 polymer ?
#
loop_
_entity_poly.entity_id
_entity_poly.type
_entity_poly.pdbx_seq_one_letter_code
_entity_poly.pdbx_strand_id
1 'polypeptide(L)'
;MAKRAAETLDPTWYKDAVIYEVHVRSFFDTSQNGHGDFHGLKSKLDYLQDLGVSALWLLPFYPSPLRDDGYDIADYCNIHKDYGTLADFRALLREAHSRGIRVITELVLNHTSDQHAWFKRARLAKPGTPERDFYVWSDSPDKYSGTRIIFKDFETSNWSWDPVAGAYYWHRFYAHQPDLNFENPQVEAELLRVVDFWLGMGVDGLRLDAVPYLYETEGTNCENLPETIAALKRLRAHVDARHPGRMLLAEANQWPEDAARYFGEGDACHMTFHFPLMPRMFVALEMEDRSPIVDIMEQTPAIPEACQWAIFLRNHDELTLEMVSEEERDFMYQVYAHDRRARINLGIRRRLAPLLRNDRRKIELMNVLLMTMPGSPVIYYGDEIGMGDNYYLGDRNGVRTPMQWSPDRNAGFSQVNPQQLYLPVVIDPEYHYQSVNVENQQRNPSSLLWWMKQLIALRRRHLALGRGGMSFLRQDTPKVLSYLRTMGDECLLVVANLSRHPQATRLDLSTHAGRTPVEVFGRTRFPVITSQPYPLTLGPHGYYIMELCGVSQPHGPDLSHHLLRRQDSGGWRFLDARLKTALQAVILPEYLRRTARVAGVGPQIISTTLQDALPVGSLRAPSWLSVLDVRFAGGGGESRTLVLSFVDVEQGRRVAQEDPDHYICALGSPLGKVVTGLSPDPDSKPQANAAPDQGVVEGALVEGAQERRAHAGLLRLFTQRRRIRGRVGEFVVIHGRRGKDVRELANSQPESELLPEDSANSLIAYGRKVLLKIFRHTAEGGNPDLEVVRYLTEKVGFKHTPEFYGALQYLRTGHEPVVVAMLRGYVQSESTAWDICATALGIYFTRVLAEEQTMPPPRLRATTLARADAQELAADTPDQLLLDEPTIAAMTRIGRRTAQMHLALARDTDDLAFAPEPFDATYRRAVFQDIYGKTRRILDQLEHARASLPQEDDLLAEQTLSVREPLAALLHRFRDTPVQGLKTRVHGEYDLRHLLFTGRDFMVVDFEGRTTRSLSARRLKRSPLRDICDLLSSLEHVAENALHTHCLMRPEDAARLRPWAEHWHTRMGGRFLRSYLETSGEASFLPHDEAALDLVLTTFRLDQTFFELGQTLEARRDGAGAERENASLRGLLRTICWLLSDTAGHTEDDKP
;
A
#
# COMPACT_ATOMS: atom_id res chain seq x y z
N MET A 1 -40.55 36.99 -23.17
CA MET A 1 -39.64 38.08 -22.78
C MET A 1 -39.96 38.51 -21.35
N ALA A 2 -38.94 38.75 -20.52
CA ALA A 2 -38.99 39.25 -19.12
C ALA A 2 -39.24 38.28 -17.94
N LYS A 3 -38.73 37.03 -17.98
CA LYS A 3 -38.63 36.19 -16.75
C LYS A 3 -37.38 35.28 -16.64
N ARG A 4 -36.35 35.54 -17.45
CA ARG A 4 -35.12 34.72 -17.52
C ARG A 4 -33.82 35.55 -17.32
N ALA A 5 -33.92 36.65 -16.60
CA ALA A 5 -32.84 37.64 -16.43
C ALA A 5 -32.32 37.75 -14.97
N ALA A 6 -32.49 36.72 -14.15
CA ALA A 6 -31.95 36.70 -12.79
C ALA A 6 -31.75 35.26 -12.28
N GLU A 7 -31.12 34.38 -13.07
CA GLU A 7 -30.27 33.37 -12.44
C GLU A 7 -29.08 34.15 -11.90
N THR A 8 -29.07 34.37 -10.58
CA THR A 8 -27.93 34.88 -9.84
C THR A 8 -26.66 34.17 -10.35
N LEU A 9 -25.76 34.93 -10.99
CA LEU A 9 -24.44 34.44 -11.40
C LEU A 9 -23.78 33.86 -10.15
N ASP A 10 -23.76 32.53 -10.01
CA ASP A 10 -23.02 31.88 -8.93
C ASP A 10 -21.56 32.31 -9.07
N PRO A 11 -21.02 33.13 -8.14
CA PRO A 11 -19.66 33.61 -8.24
C PRO A 11 -18.64 32.47 -8.12
N THR A 12 -19.06 31.29 -7.67
CA THR A 12 -18.24 30.09 -7.48
C THR A 12 -18.57 28.96 -8.45
N TRP A 13 -19.16 29.26 -9.61
CA TRP A 13 -19.58 28.27 -10.62
C TRP A 13 -18.48 27.26 -10.98
N TYR A 14 -17.22 27.70 -10.92
CA TYR A 14 -16.06 26.90 -11.25
C TYR A 14 -15.87 25.71 -10.30
N LYS A 15 -16.46 25.71 -9.09
CA LYS A 15 -16.42 24.60 -8.13
C LYS A 15 -17.20 23.37 -8.59
N ASP A 16 -18.26 23.59 -9.37
CA ASP A 16 -19.10 22.51 -9.90
C ASP A 16 -18.71 22.12 -11.31
N ALA A 17 -17.80 22.89 -11.94
CA ALA A 17 -17.46 22.72 -13.34
C ALA A 17 -16.76 21.38 -13.62
N VAL A 18 -17.09 20.80 -14.77
CA VAL A 18 -16.27 19.78 -15.45
C VAL A 18 -15.66 20.48 -16.65
N ILE A 19 -14.35 20.69 -16.57
CA ILE A 19 -13.57 21.47 -17.54
C ILE A 19 -13.05 20.50 -18.62
N TYR A 20 -13.12 20.92 -19.88
CA TYR A 20 -12.59 20.17 -21.01
C TYR A 20 -11.51 21.00 -21.70
N GLU A 21 -10.27 20.54 -21.59
CA GLU A 21 -9.10 21.15 -22.21
C GLU A 21 -9.04 20.74 -23.69
N VAL A 22 -9.06 21.74 -24.58
CA VAL A 22 -9.11 21.50 -26.02
C VAL A 22 -8.30 22.55 -26.79
N HIS A 23 -7.56 22.08 -27.80
CA HIS A 23 -6.89 22.96 -28.75
C HIS A 23 -7.78 23.15 -29.98
N VAL A 24 -8.09 24.40 -30.33
CA VAL A 24 -8.89 24.71 -31.53
C VAL A 24 -8.28 24.07 -32.79
N ARG A 25 -6.95 24.13 -32.92
CA ARG A 25 -6.18 23.56 -34.04
C ARG A 25 -6.37 22.06 -34.22
N SER A 26 -6.66 21.31 -33.16
CA SER A 26 -6.71 19.85 -33.19
C SER A 26 -8.11 19.26 -33.21
N PHE A 27 -9.15 20.08 -32.99
CA PHE A 27 -10.47 19.53 -32.69
C PHE A 27 -11.31 19.21 -33.92
N PHE A 28 -11.55 20.16 -34.84
CA PHE A 28 -12.28 19.88 -36.08
C PHE A 28 -12.02 20.97 -37.14
N ASP A 29 -11.67 20.56 -38.36
CA ASP A 29 -11.35 21.45 -39.49
C ASP A 29 -12.54 21.58 -40.43
N THR A 30 -13.18 22.76 -40.43
CA THR A 30 -14.26 23.08 -41.38
C THR A 30 -13.74 23.88 -42.57
N SER A 31 -12.66 24.63 -42.40
CA SER A 31 -12.01 25.43 -43.44
C SER A 31 -11.31 24.62 -44.53
N GLN A 32 -11.05 23.33 -44.28
CA GLN A 32 -10.29 22.42 -45.13
C GLN A 32 -8.89 22.95 -45.46
N ASN A 33 -8.21 23.54 -44.48
CA ASN A 33 -6.81 23.97 -44.58
C ASN A 33 -5.85 23.02 -43.83
N GLY A 34 -6.37 21.96 -43.19
CA GLY A 34 -5.59 21.01 -42.40
C GLY A 34 -5.42 21.40 -40.93
N HIS A 35 -6.03 22.51 -40.49
CA HIS A 35 -6.04 23.01 -39.12
C HIS A 35 -7.48 23.12 -38.62
N GLY A 36 -7.72 22.78 -37.36
CA GLY A 36 -9.00 23.01 -36.72
C GLY A 36 -9.28 24.50 -36.49
N ASP A 37 -10.55 24.87 -36.49
CA ASP A 37 -11.00 26.27 -36.47
C ASP A 37 -12.21 26.48 -35.54
N PHE A 38 -12.55 27.74 -35.23
CA PHE A 38 -13.65 28.05 -34.31
C PHE A 38 -15.03 27.64 -34.83
N HIS A 39 -15.25 27.62 -36.15
CA HIS A 39 -16.49 27.12 -36.72
C HIS A 39 -16.62 25.61 -36.49
N GLY A 40 -15.50 24.91 -36.62
CA GLY A 40 -15.40 23.49 -36.36
C GLY A 40 -15.66 23.16 -34.90
N LEU A 41 -14.97 23.82 -33.96
CA LEU A 41 -15.24 23.65 -32.52
C LEU A 41 -16.70 23.97 -32.17
N LYS A 42 -17.26 25.06 -32.72
CA LYS A 42 -18.68 25.42 -32.55
C LYS A 42 -19.61 24.30 -33.02
N SER A 43 -19.33 23.69 -34.18
CA SER A 43 -20.13 22.58 -34.74
C SER A 43 -20.11 21.31 -33.88
N LYS A 44 -19.13 21.18 -32.99
CA LYS A 44 -18.96 20.04 -32.08
C LYS A 44 -19.40 20.35 -30.64
N LEU A 45 -19.98 21.53 -30.38
CA LEU A 45 -20.51 21.86 -29.06
C LEU A 45 -21.63 20.90 -28.62
N ASP A 46 -22.41 20.36 -29.55
CA ASP A 46 -23.45 19.36 -29.23
C ASP A 46 -22.84 18.07 -28.67
N TYR A 47 -21.68 17.64 -29.20
CA TYR A 47 -20.93 16.51 -28.64
C TYR A 47 -20.44 16.80 -27.22
N LEU A 48 -19.88 17.99 -26.99
CA LEU A 48 -19.38 18.41 -25.68
C LEU A 48 -20.52 18.53 -24.66
N GLN A 49 -21.66 19.08 -25.08
CA GLN A 49 -22.86 19.15 -24.26
C GLN A 49 -23.40 17.76 -23.91
N ASP A 50 -23.45 16.84 -24.89
CA ASP A 50 -23.86 15.44 -24.72
C ASP A 50 -22.87 14.65 -23.84
N LEU A 51 -21.57 14.97 -23.89
CA LEU A 51 -20.56 14.45 -22.96
C LEU A 51 -20.84 14.90 -21.51
N GLY A 52 -21.43 16.08 -21.35
CA GLY A 52 -21.86 16.63 -20.06
C GLY A 52 -20.89 17.65 -19.45
N VAL A 53 -19.89 18.12 -20.20
CA VAL A 53 -18.94 19.15 -19.74
C VAL A 53 -19.64 20.49 -19.56
N SER A 54 -19.11 21.34 -18.69
CA SER A 54 -19.73 22.64 -18.37
C SER A 54 -18.80 23.83 -18.59
N ALA A 55 -17.52 23.58 -18.88
CA ALA A 55 -16.56 24.61 -19.24
C ALA A 55 -15.56 24.08 -20.27
N LEU A 56 -15.19 24.91 -21.24
CA LEU A 56 -14.09 24.64 -22.18
C LEU A 56 -12.91 25.48 -21.77
N TRP A 57 -11.75 24.85 -21.60
CA TRP A 57 -10.48 25.54 -21.55
C TRP A 57 -9.83 25.43 -22.92
N LEU A 58 -9.69 26.59 -23.58
CA LEU A 58 -9.08 26.69 -24.89
C LEU A 58 -7.59 27.00 -24.74
N LEU A 59 -6.74 26.13 -25.30
CA LEU A 59 -5.30 26.41 -25.48
C LEU A 59 -5.10 27.66 -26.34
N PRO A 60 -3.88 28.25 -26.39
CA PRO A 60 -3.66 29.53 -27.03
C PRO A 60 -4.11 29.52 -28.50
N PHE A 61 -4.95 30.50 -28.84
CA PHE A 61 -5.48 30.68 -30.20
C PHE A 61 -5.07 32.04 -30.80
N TYR A 62 -4.14 32.72 -30.16
CA TYR A 62 -3.63 34.03 -30.51
C TYR A 62 -2.68 33.96 -31.72
N PRO A 63 -2.48 35.06 -32.48
CA PRO A 63 -1.39 35.15 -33.43
C PRO A 63 -0.07 34.80 -32.75
N SER A 64 0.65 33.87 -33.36
CA SER A 64 1.87 33.26 -32.85
C SER A 64 2.60 32.64 -34.05
N PRO A 65 3.95 32.55 -34.04
CA PRO A 65 4.68 31.76 -35.01
C PRO A 65 4.58 30.24 -34.75
N LEU A 66 3.90 29.82 -33.67
CA LEU A 66 3.63 28.45 -33.26
C LEU A 66 4.90 27.63 -33.00
N ARG A 67 5.97 28.30 -32.52
CA ARG A 67 7.22 27.62 -32.17
C ARG A 67 7.12 26.92 -30.81
N ASP A 68 6.19 27.37 -29.97
CA ASP A 68 5.70 26.64 -28.79
C ASP A 68 4.17 26.48 -28.88
N ASP A 69 3.68 26.14 -30.08
CA ASP A 69 2.28 25.82 -30.39
C ASP A 69 1.24 26.88 -29.94
N GLY A 70 1.65 28.14 -29.84
CA GLY A 70 0.78 29.26 -29.49
C GLY A 70 1.09 29.92 -28.16
N TYR A 71 1.89 29.30 -27.28
CA TYR A 71 2.34 29.91 -26.01
C TYR A 71 3.31 31.08 -26.26
N ASP A 72 3.99 31.07 -27.39
CA ASP A 72 4.75 32.21 -27.93
C ASP A 72 3.82 33.23 -28.61
N ILE A 73 3.10 34.04 -27.83
CA ILE A 73 2.10 35.01 -28.32
C ILE A 73 2.76 36.22 -29.01
N ALA A 74 2.32 36.53 -30.23
CA ALA A 74 2.74 37.70 -31.00
C ALA A 74 1.73 38.86 -30.99
N ASP A 75 0.46 38.61 -30.64
CA ASP A 75 -0.59 39.61 -30.42
C ASP A 75 -1.68 39.05 -29.48
N TYR A 76 -1.83 39.60 -28.28
CA TYR A 76 -2.78 39.11 -27.27
C TYR A 76 -4.25 39.37 -27.60
N CYS A 77 -4.58 40.35 -28.46
CA CYS A 77 -5.94 40.86 -28.62
C CYS A 77 -6.58 40.46 -29.96
N ASN A 78 -6.05 39.41 -30.59
CA ASN A 78 -6.48 38.96 -31.90
C ASN A 78 -6.46 37.43 -32.01
N ILE A 79 -6.89 36.89 -33.15
CA ILE A 79 -7.00 35.44 -33.41
C ILE A 79 -5.96 35.02 -34.46
N HIS A 80 -5.35 33.86 -34.26
CA HIS A 80 -4.47 33.25 -35.26
C HIS A 80 -5.23 33.02 -36.56
N LYS A 81 -4.62 33.40 -37.69
CA LYS A 81 -5.26 33.39 -39.02
C LYS A 81 -5.86 32.03 -39.42
N ASP A 82 -5.28 30.92 -38.93
CA ASP A 82 -5.72 29.57 -39.29
C ASP A 82 -6.96 29.13 -38.48
N TYR A 83 -7.29 29.80 -37.37
CA TYR A 83 -8.39 29.43 -36.47
C TYR A 83 -9.68 30.23 -36.73
N GLY A 84 -9.60 31.35 -37.44
CA GLY A 84 -10.71 32.21 -37.79
C GLY A 84 -10.52 33.67 -37.34
N THR A 85 -11.61 34.32 -36.97
CA THR A 85 -11.63 35.74 -36.60
C THR A 85 -12.21 35.97 -35.20
N LEU A 86 -12.08 37.19 -34.67
CA LEU A 86 -12.75 37.60 -33.42
C LEU A 86 -14.28 37.45 -33.49
N ALA A 87 -14.89 37.60 -34.67
CA ALA A 87 -16.33 37.41 -34.85
C ALA A 87 -16.72 35.93 -34.66
N ASP A 88 -15.87 35.02 -35.13
CA ASP A 88 -16.07 33.58 -35.02
C ASP A 88 -15.91 33.12 -33.57
N PHE A 89 -14.91 33.65 -32.86
CA PHE A 89 -14.75 33.43 -31.42
C PHE A 89 -15.99 33.92 -30.64
N ARG A 90 -16.49 35.13 -30.92
CA ARG A 90 -17.72 35.63 -30.28
C ARG A 90 -18.93 34.74 -30.60
N ALA A 91 -18.99 34.16 -31.80
CA ALA A 91 -20.04 33.23 -32.17
C ALA A 91 -19.93 31.91 -31.38
N LEU A 92 -18.72 31.35 -31.24
CA LEU A 92 -18.45 30.20 -30.38
C LEU A 92 -18.88 30.49 -28.93
N LEU A 93 -18.46 31.63 -28.38
CA LEU A 93 -18.75 32.03 -27.01
C LEU A 93 -20.25 32.10 -26.74
N ARG A 94 -21.01 32.78 -27.61
CA ARG A 94 -22.49 32.84 -27.51
C ARG A 94 -23.12 31.45 -27.58
N GLU A 95 -22.64 30.60 -28.49
CA GLU A 95 -23.21 29.27 -28.71
C GLU A 95 -22.91 28.32 -27.54
N ALA A 96 -21.71 28.41 -26.96
CA ALA A 96 -21.32 27.70 -25.74
C ALA A 96 -22.19 28.17 -24.56
N HIS A 97 -22.32 29.49 -24.35
CA HIS A 97 -23.16 30.04 -23.28
C HIS A 97 -24.62 29.64 -23.41
N SER A 98 -25.17 29.59 -24.63
CA SER A 98 -26.55 29.14 -24.87
C SER A 98 -26.81 27.69 -24.44
N ARG A 99 -25.75 26.86 -24.38
CA ARG A 99 -25.75 25.48 -23.90
C ARG A 99 -25.40 25.34 -22.42
N GLY A 100 -25.15 26.45 -21.73
CA GLY A 100 -24.66 26.46 -20.34
C GLY A 100 -23.19 26.04 -20.22
N ILE A 101 -22.40 26.16 -21.29
CA ILE A 101 -20.97 25.85 -21.32
C ILE A 101 -20.19 27.17 -21.21
N ARG A 102 -19.36 27.28 -20.17
CA ARG A 102 -18.45 28.40 -19.93
C ARG A 102 -17.20 28.28 -20.80
N VAL A 103 -16.51 29.39 -21.07
CA VAL A 103 -15.26 29.40 -21.85
C VAL A 103 -14.15 30.06 -21.03
N ILE A 104 -13.06 29.32 -20.85
CA ILE A 104 -11.82 29.72 -20.21
C ILE A 104 -10.76 29.82 -21.31
N THR A 105 -9.94 30.86 -21.29
CA THR A 105 -8.85 31.05 -22.26
C THR A 105 -7.51 31.18 -21.54
N GLU A 106 -6.43 31.00 -22.28
CA GLU A 106 -5.08 31.17 -21.75
C GLU A 106 -4.73 32.64 -21.55
N LEU A 107 -3.94 32.95 -20.53
CA LEU A 107 -3.27 34.22 -20.37
C LEU A 107 -1.81 33.94 -20.03
N VAL A 108 -0.97 33.95 -21.06
CA VAL A 108 0.48 33.83 -20.92
C VAL A 108 1.02 35.15 -20.38
N LEU A 109 1.16 35.21 -19.06
CA LEU A 109 1.59 36.42 -18.34
C LEU A 109 3.09 36.62 -18.41
N ASN A 110 3.87 35.53 -18.34
CA ASN A 110 5.29 35.58 -18.10
C ASN A 110 6.10 36.14 -19.28
N HIS A 111 5.73 35.77 -20.50
CA HIS A 111 6.56 35.99 -21.68
C HIS A 111 5.71 36.25 -22.93
N THR A 112 6.37 36.72 -23.98
CA THR A 112 5.77 36.89 -25.32
C THR A 112 6.65 36.23 -26.37
N SER A 113 6.19 36.08 -27.61
CA SER A 113 7.08 35.76 -28.74
C SER A 113 8.13 36.85 -28.97
N ASP A 114 9.33 36.47 -29.41
CA ASP A 114 10.31 37.39 -29.99
C ASP A 114 9.78 38.15 -31.24
N GLN A 115 8.66 37.70 -31.81
CA GLN A 115 7.95 38.36 -32.89
C GLN A 115 6.93 39.40 -32.42
N HIS A 116 6.63 39.47 -31.11
CA HIS A 116 5.71 40.45 -30.54
C HIS A 116 6.18 41.88 -30.82
N ALA A 117 5.24 42.78 -31.08
CA ALA A 117 5.55 44.19 -31.37
C ALA A 117 6.29 44.87 -30.19
N TRP A 118 6.07 44.40 -28.97
CA TRP A 118 6.78 44.86 -27.78
C TRP A 118 8.28 44.49 -27.87
N PHE A 119 8.63 43.22 -28.08
CA PHE A 119 10.05 42.79 -28.16
C PHE A 119 10.79 43.45 -29.32
N LYS A 120 10.14 43.54 -30.49
CA LYS A 120 10.70 44.22 -31.66
C LYS A 120 11.03 45.68 -31.39
N ARG A 121 10.23 46.38 -30.60
CA ARG A 121 10.52 47.76 -30.16
C ARG A 121 11.62 47.76 -29.10
N ALA A 122 11.55 46.89 -28.09
CA ALA A 122 12.49 46.81 -26.99
C ALA A 122 13.94 46.58 -27.45
N ARG A 123 14.15 45.65 -28.39
CA ARG A 123 15.48 45.33 -28.91
C ARG A 123 16.11 46.47 -29.72
N LEU A 124 15.30 47.38 -30.28
CA LEU A 124 15.75 48.57 -31.02
C LEU A 124 15.88 49.80 -30.11
N ALA A 125 15.25 49.79 -28.93
CA ALA A 125 15.25 50.89 -27.99
C ALA A 125 16.58 50.99 -27.24
N LYS A 126 16.94 52.21 -26.81
CA LYS A 126 18.17 52.46 -26.04
C LYS A 126 18.03 51.92 -24.62
N PRO A 127 19.12 51.43 -23.98
CA PRO A 127 19.13 51.06 -22.56
C PRO A 127 18.53 52.15 -21.64
N GLY A 128 17.68 51.74 -20.69
CA GLY A 128 17.02 52.63 -19.71
C GLY A 128 15.81 53.41 -20.24
N THR A 129 15.22 52.98 -21.37
CA THR A 129 13.96 53.54 -21.89
C THR A 129 12.79 52.64 -21.52
N PRO A 130 11.56 53.18 -21.31
CA PRO A 130 10.40 52.35 -20.98
C PRO A 130 10.12 51.25 -22.01
N GLU A 131 10.38 51.51 -23.29
CA GLU A 131 10.24 50.52 -24.36
C GLU A 131 11.28 49.40 -24.25
N ARG A 132 12.52 49.72 -23.84
CA ARG A 132 13.57 48.71 -23.61
C ARG A 132 13.21 47.84 -22.41
N ASP A 133 12.78 48.48 -21.33
CA ASP A 133 12.55 47.88 -20.02
C ASP A 133 11.24 47.08 -19.95
N PHE A 134 10.57 46.85 -21.10
CA PHE A 134 9.45 45.92 -21.21
C PHE A 134 9.88 44.46 -21.05
N TYR A 135 11.17 44.17 -21.25
CA TYR A 135 11.81 42.87 -21.08
C TYR A 135 13.02 42.98 -20.18
N VAL A 136 13.49 41.85 -19.66
CA VAL A 136 14.62 41.80 -18.73
C VAL A 136 15.93 41.68 -19.51
N TRP A 137 16.83 42.65 -19.35
CA TRP A 137 18.12 42.75 -20.07
C TRP A 137 19.33 42.69 -19.13
N SER A 138 20.46 42.19 -19.64
CA SER A 138 21.74 42.19 -18.95
C SER A 138 22.92 42.28 -19.92
N ASP A 139 24.03 42.89 -19.48
CA ASP A 139 25.28 42.93 -20.24
C ASP A 139 26.04 41.59 -20.17
N SER A 140 25.75 40.76 -19.17
CA SER A 140 26.33 39.42 -19.01
C SER A 140 25.26 38.37 -18.66
N PRO A 141 25.51 37.07 -18.96
CA PRO A 141 24.57 35.99 -18.65
C PRO A 141 24.68 35.50 -17.19
N ASP A 142 25.41 36.19 -16.32
CA ASP A 142 25.77 35.68 -14.99
C ASP A 142 24.73 35.97 -13.89
N LYS A 143 23.78 36.87 -14.17
CA LYS A 143 22.69 37.21 -13.23
C LYS A 143 21.75 36.02 -13.02
N TYR A 144 21.18 35.94 -11.82
CA TYR A 144 20.20 34.92 -11.42
C TYR A 144 20.74 33.48 -11.52
N SER A 145 22.05 33.29 -11.30
CA SER A 145 22.76 32.01 -11.46
C SER A 145 22.22 30.84 -10.63
N GLY A 146 21.44 31.10 -9.58
CA GLY A 146 20.75 30.09 -8.78
C GLY A 146 19.48 29.51 -9.41
N THR A 147 19.07 30.00 -10.59
CA THR A 147 17.82 29.61 -11.25
C THR A 147 18.01 28.38 -12.14
N ARG A 148 17.09 27.42 -12.06
CA ARG A 148 17.11 26.25 -12.94
C ARG A 148 16.68 26.59 -14.37
N ILE A 149 17.14 25.79 -15.33
CA ILE A 149 16.62 25.77 -16.71
C ILE A 149 15.44 24.78 -16.76
N ILE A 150 14.30 25.20 -17.30
CA ILE A 150 13.10 24.36 -17.42
C ILE A 150 13.26 23.40 -18.62
N PHE A 151 13.47 23.96 -19.82
CA PHE A 151 13.65 23.19 -21.06
C PHE A 151 15.10 22.76 -21.30
N LYS A 152 15.64 21.96 -20.38
CA LYS A 152 17.05 21.51 -20.37
C LYS A 152 17.49 20.77 -21.64
N ASP A 153 16.56 20.16 -22.36
CA ASP A 153 16.86 19.44 -23.60
C ASP A 153 17.09 20.38 -24.79
N PHE A 154 16.70 21.66 -24.67
CA PHE A 154 16.72 22.64 -25.77
C PHE A 154 17.53 23.90 -25.45
N GLU A 155 17.51 24.35 -24.19
CA GLU A 155 18.17 25.57 -23.76
C GLU A 155 19.37 25.27 -22.85
N THR A 156 20.49 25.93 -23.11
CA THR A 156 21.71 25.81 -22.29
C THR A 156 21.82 26.89 -21.23
N SER A 157 20.99 27.94 -21.31
CA SER A 157 20.99 29.11 -20.44
C SER A 157 19.59 29.72 -20.45
N ASN A 158 19.23 30.43 -19.37
CA ASN A 158 18.05 31.30 -19.33
C ASN A 158 18.35 32.71 -19.89
N TRP A 159 19.57 32.94 -20.38
CA TRP A 159 20.00 34.17 -21.04
C TRP A 159 20.41 33.89 -22.48
N SER A 160 19.84 34.65 -23.42
CA SER A 160 20.18 34.60 -24.84
C SER A 160 20.70 35.94 -25.34
N TRP A 161 21.75 35.92 -26.16
CA TRP A 161 22.31 37.14 -26.76
C TRP A 161 21.46 37.64 -27.91
N ASP A 162 21.02 38.90 -27.86
CA ASP A 162 20.36 39.56 -28.98
C ASP A 162 21.36 40.47 -29.73
N PRO A 163 21.68 40.16 -31.00
CA PRO A 163 22.70 40.89 -31.76
C PRO A 163 22.28 42.31 -32.17
N VAL A 164 20.98 42.63 -32.15
CA VAL A 164 20.47 43.97 -32.48
C VAL A 164 20.54 44.86 -31.25
N ALA A 165 20.15 44.29 -30.11
CA ALA A 165 20.15 44.96 -28.82
C ALA A 165 21.55 45.10 -28.20
N GLY A 166 22.51 44.28 -28.63
CA GLY A 166 23.87 44.23 -28.08
C GLY A 166 23.89 43.85 -26.60
N ALA A 167 22.95 43.02 -26.16
CA ALA A 167 22.78 42.61 -24.76
C ALA A 167 22.12 41.23 -24.67
N TYR A 168 22.22 40.58 -23.52
CA TYR A 168 21.46 39.38 -23.19
C TYR A 168 20.04 39.75 -22.75
N TYR A 169 19.05 38.93 -23.11
CA TYR A 169 17.71 38.99 -22.56
C TYR A 169 17.35 37.68 -21.86
N TRP A 170 16.51 37.79 -20.83
CA TRP A 170 16.05 36.65 -20.02
C TRP A 170 14.91 35.91 -20.70
N HIS A 171 14.90 34.58 -20.55
CA HIS A 171 13.81 33.70 -20.92
C HIS A 171 13.81 32.47 -20.00
N ARG A 172 12.65 32.12 -19.42
CA ARG A 172 12.50 30.88 -18.63
C ARG A 172 12.22 29.64 -19.47
N PHE A 173 11.64 29.87 -20.64
CA PHE A 173 11.27 28.86 -21.63
C PHE A 173 12.24 28.93 -22.81
N TYR A 174 11.76 28.82 -24.05
CA TYR A 174 12.64 28.92 -25.21
C TYR A 174 13.20 30.32 -25.40
N ALA A 175 14.36 30.44 -26.06
CA ALA A 175 14.95 31.74 -26.39
C ALA A 175 14.00 32.66 -27.17
N HIS A 176 13.10 32.10 -27.98
CA HIS A 176 12.10 32.89 -28.71
C HIS A 176 10.87 33.30 -27.87
N GLN A 177 10.91 33.07 -26.55
CA GLN A 177 9.92 33.47 -25.56
C GLN A 177 10.57 34.42 -24.54
N PRO A 178 10.98 35.64 -24.94
CA PRO A 178 11.55 36.61 -24.01
C PRO A 178 10.56 36.99 -22.90
N ASP A 179 11.05 36.96 -21.66
CA ASP A 179 10.28 37.22 -20.44
C ASP A 179 9.98 38.71 -20.27
N LEU A 180 8.74 39.01 -19.89
CA LEU A 180 8.27 40.36 -19.61
C LEU A 180 8.80 40.82 -18.25
N ASN A 181 9.21 42.08 -18.17
CA ASN A 181 9.73 42.65 -16.93
C ASN A 181 8.61 43.18 -16.03
N PHE A 182 8.19 42.40 -15.03
CA PHE A 182 7.14 42.83 -14.08
C PHE A 182 7.58 43.91 -13.08
N GLU A 183 8.86 44.29 -13.01
CA GLU A 183 9.27 45.50 -12.29
C GLU A 183 8.83 46.77 -13.02
N ASN A 184 8.57 46.68 -14.32
CA ASN A 184 8.07 47.79 -15.11
C ASN A 184 6.53 47.88 -15.00
N PRO A 185 5.97 48.94 -14.37
CA PRO A 185 4.53 49.07 -14.16
C PRO A 185 3.73 49.18 -15.49
N GLN A 186 4.39 49.51 -16.60
CA GLN A 186 3.72 49.52 -17.91
C GLN A 186 3.37 48.10 -18.40
N VAL A 187 4.16 47.09 -18.05
CA VAL A 187 3.89 45.68 -18.39
C VAL A 187 2.59 45.23 -17.73
N GLU A 188 2.47 45.45 -16.41
CA GLU A 188 1.25 45.12 -15.66
C GLU A 188 0.04 45.88 -16.24
N ALA A 189 0.19 47.16 -16.57
CA ALA A 189 -0.88 47.96 -17.15
C ALA A 189 -1.37 47.45 -18.52
N GLU A 190 -0.47 47.01 -19.41
CA GLU A 190 -0.87 46.42 -20.69
C GLU A 190 -1.53 45.04 -20.52
N LEU A 191 -1.02 44.20 -19.62
CA LEU A 191 -1.63 42.90 -19.33
C LEU A 191 -3.04 43.04 -18.73
N LEU A 192 -3.28 44.03 -17.87
CA LEU A 192 -4.63 44.32 -17.36
C LEU A 192 -5.60 44.77 -18.48
N ARG A 193 -5.11 45.43 -19.54
CA ARG A 193 -5.95 45.75 -20.72
C ARG A 193 -6.29 44.49 -21.53
N VAL A 194 -5.36 43.55 -21.65
CA VAL A 194 -5.61 42.24 -22.28
C VAL A 194 -6.69 41.48 -21.50
N VAL A 195 -6.59 41.47 -20.17
CA VAL A 195 -7.60 40.89 -19.28
C VAL A 195 -8.98 41.53 -19.51
N ASP A 196 -9.04 42.87 -19.51
CA ASP A 196 -10.29 43.61 -19.77
C ASP A 196 -10.87 43.33 -21.16
N PHE A 197 -10.02 43.15 -22.17
CA PHE A 197 -10.45 42.85 -23.53
C PHE A 197 -11.19 41.51 -23.62
N TRP A 198 -10.62 40.44 -23.06
CA TRP A 198 -11.21 39.09 -23.14
C TRP A 198 -12.39 38.92 -22.18
N LEU A 199 -12.26 39.33 -20.92
CA LEU A 199 -13.35 39.23 -19.95
C LEU A 199 -14.53 40.15 -20.31
N GLY A 200 -14.24 41.35 -20.83
CA GLY A 200 -15.24 42.28 -21.36
C GLY A 200 -15.96 41.76 -22.59
N MET A 201 -15.34 40.86 -23.37
CA MET A 201 -16.00 40.16 -24.48
C MET A 201 -16.97 39.06 -24.02
N GLY A 202 -16.80 38.57 -22.79
CA GLY A 202 -17.66 37.57 -22.17
C GLY A 202 -16.96 36.27 -21.77
N VAL A 203 -15.63 36.16 -21.95
CA VAL A 203 -14.84 35.02 -21.45
C VAL A 203 -15.09 34.85 -19.95
N ASP A 204 -15.25 33.61 -19.50
CA ASP A 204 -15.67 33.27 -18.14
C ASP A 204 -14.51 33.08 -17.16
N GLY A 205 -13.31 32.78 -17.68
CA GLY A 205 -12.11 32.73 -16.86
C GLY A 205 -10.83 32.72 -17.68
N LEU A 206 -9.71 32.89 -16.98
CA LEU A 206 -8.37 32.91 -17.56
C LEU A 206 -7.48 31.89 -16.83
N ARG A 207 -6.84 30.98 -17.57
CA ARG A 207 -5.70 30.21 -17.05
C ARG A 207 -4.47 31.10 -17.11
N LEU A 208 -3.84 31.33 -15.97
CA LEU A 208 -2.62 32.11 -15.82
C LEU A 208 -1.45 31.15 -15.99
N ASP A 209 -0.88 31.16 -17.19
CA ASP A 209 0.23 30.30 -17.60
C ASP A 209 1.56 30.82 -17.02
N ALA A 210 2.45 29.89 -16.65
CA ALA A 210 3.81 30.19 -16.19
C ALA A 210 3.88 31.16 -14.99
N VAL A 211 2.84 31.17 -14.15
CA VAL A 211 2.68 32.17 -13.09
C VAL A 211 3.77 32.18 -12.00
N PRO A 212 4.50 31.08 -11.69
CA PRO A 212 5.57 31.15 -10.69
C PRO A 212 6.79 31.99 -11.05
N TYR A 213 6.88 32.47 -12.28
CA TYR A 213 8.13 32.96 -12.86
C TYR A 213 8.15 34.47 -13.14
N LEU A 214 7.10 35.21 -12.75
CA LEU A 214 6.89 36.60 -13.19
C LEU A 214 7.97 37.61 -12.74
N TYR A 215 8.63 37.36 -11.61
CA TYR A 215 9.69 38.22 -11.08
C TYR A 215 10.97 37.42 -10.83
N GLU A 216 12.12 38.06 -11.07
CA GLU A 216 13.44 37.53 -10.80
C GLU A 216 14.20 38.36 -9.76
N THR A 217 14.94 37.70 -8.87
CA THR A 217 15.74 38.39 -7.85
C THR A 217 17.05 37.65 -7.60
N GLU A 218 18.14 38.41 -7.54
CA GLU A 218 19.48 37.87 -7.33
C GLU A 218 19.58 37.13 -5.99
N GLY A 219 20.29 36.00 -5.97
CA GLY A 219 20.42 35.16 -4.77
C GLY A 219 19.19 34.29 -4.44
N THR A 220 18.17 34.28 -5.31
CA THR A 220 17.01 33.38 -5.20
C THR A 220 16.98 32.37 -6.36
N ASN A 221 16.02 31.46 -6.34
CA ASN A 221 15.74 30.56 -7.46
C ASN A 221 14.78 31.18 -8.51
N CYS A 222 14.36 32.45 -8.34
CA CYS A 222 13.41 33.16 -9.19
C CYS A 222 12.08 32.41 -9.42
N GLU A 223 11.59 31.70 -8.40
CA GLU A 223 10.27 31.06 -8.42
C GLU A 223 9.48 31.42 -7.16
N ASN A 224 8.17 31.59 -7.29
CA ASN A 224 7.25 31.81 -6.16
C ASN A 224 7.58 33.06 -5.31
N LEU A 225 8.21 34.08 -5.92
CA LEU A 225 8.62 35.28 -5.18
C LEU A 225 7.40 36.03 -4.60
N PRO A 226 7.51 36.65 -3.42
CA PRO A 226 6.41 37.42 -2.81
C PRO A 226 5.81 38.48 -3.74
N GLU A 227 6.64 39.12 -4.57
CA GLU A 227 6.28 40.12 -5.57
C GLU A 227 5.35 39.55 -6.65
N THR A 228 5.59 38.29 -7.05
CA THR A 228 4.73 37.55 -7.98
C THR A 228 3.34 37.38 -7.38
N ILE A 229 3.25 36.92 -6.12
CA ILE A 229 1.97 36.77 -5.43
C ILE A 229 1.26 38.12 -5.25
N ALA A 230 2.02 39.18 -4.95
CA ALA A 230 1.46 40.54 -4.83
C ALA A 230 0.89 41.05 -6.16
N ALA A 231 1.53 40.76 -7.30
CA ALA A 231 1.00 41.09 -8.63
C ALA A 231 -0.31 40.33 -8.93
N LEU A 232 -0.39 39.06 -8.54
CA LEU A 232 -1.63 38.27 -8.69
C LEU A 232 -2.77 38.80 -7.82
N LYS A 233 -2.48 39.30 -6.62
CA LYS A 233 -3.49 39.96 -5.79
C LYS A 233 -4.04 41.22 -6.44
N ARG A 234 -3.17 42.02 -7.08
CA ARG A 234 -3.61 43.22 -7.84
C ARG A 234 -4.45 42.83 -9.06
N LEU A 235 -4.02 41.81 -9.81
CA LEU A 235 -4.79 41.25 -10.93
C LEU A 235 -6.17 40.77 -10.47
N ARG A 236 -6.23 40.01 -9.37
CA ARG A 236 -7.49 39.53 -8.80
C ARG A 236 -8.41 40.66 -8.37
N ALA A 237 -7.89 41.65 -7.65
CA ALA A 237 -8.66 42.81 -7.23
C ALA A 237 -9.24 43.58 -8.43
N HIS A 238 -8.47 43.69 -9.52
CA HIS A 238 -8.93 44.30 -10.78
C HIS A 238 -10.07 43.50 -11.43
N VAL A 239 -9.94 42.17 -11.49
CA VAL A 239 -10.97 41.27 -12.03
C VAL A 239 -12.24 41.32 -11.19
N ASP A 240 -12.14 41.19 -9.86
CA ASP A 240 -13.31 41.23 -8.96
C ASP A 240 -14.05 42.56 -9.04
N ALA A 241 -13.33 43.68 -9.21
CA ALA A 241 -13.92 45.01 -9.30
C ALA A 241 -14.64 45.28 -10.64
N ARG A 242 -14.17 44.71 -11.75
CA ARG A 242 -14.65 45.06 -13.11
C ARG A 242 -15.45 43.95 -13.77
N HIS A 243 -15.16 42.69 -13.44
CA HIS A 243 -15.71 41.50 -14.06
C HIS A 243 -16.13 40.48 -12.98
N PRO A 244 -17.19 40.78 -12.20
CA PRO A 244 -17.65 39.88 -11.15
C PRO A 244 -18.10 38.52 -11.71
N GLY A 245 -17.79 37.44 -10.99
CA GLY A 245 -18.15 36.07 -11.38
C GLY A 245 -17.25 35.43 -12.43
N ARG A 246 -16.10 36.05 -12.74
CA ARG A 246 -15.04 35.45 -13.58
C ARG A 246 -14.04 34.69 -12.72
N MET A 247 -13.31 33.78 -13.35
CA MET A 247 -12.41 32.85 -12.68
C MET A 247 -10.95 33.04 -13.14
N LEU A 248 -10.00 32.93 -12.22
CA LEU A 248 -8.55 32.91 -12.50
C LEU A 248 -7.98 31.56 -12.04
N LEU A 249 -7.34 30.82 -12.94
CA LEU A 249 -6.76 29.50 -12.72
C LEU A 249 -5.24 29.55 -12.86
N ALA A 250 -4.51 29.39 -11.75
CA ALA A 250 -3.05 29.38 -11.76
C ALA A 250 -2.48 28.04 -12.24
N GLU A 251 -1.55 28.11 -13.19
CA GLU A 251 -0.61 27.02 -13.48
C GLU A 251 0.65 27.15 -12.61
N ALA A 252 0.59 26.60 -11.40
CA ALA A 252 1.73 26.55 -10.49
C ALA A 252 2.16 25.10 -10.25
N ASN A 253 3.06 24.58 -11.10
CA ASN A 253 3.67 23.26 -10.91
C ASN A 253 4.74 23.30 -9.81
N GLN A 254 4.29 23.27 -8.56
CA GLN A 254 5.11 23.45 -7.35
C GLN A 254 4.72 22.39 -6.29
N TRP A 255 5.48 22.29 -5.19
CA TRP A 255 5.10 21.47 -4.03
C TRP A 255 3.78 21.96 -3.40
N PRO A 256 3.02 21.10 -2.67
CA PRO A 256 1.68 21.44 -2.18
C PRO A 256 1.56 22.77 -1.45
N GLU A 257 2.49 23.05 -0.54
CA GLU A 257 2.56 24.26 0.26
C GLU A 257 2.79 25.52 -0.58
N ASP A 258 3.59 25.44 -1.63
CA ASP A 258 3.88 26.55 -2.53
C ASP A 258 2.75 26.76 -3.53
N ALA A 259 2.18 25.68 -4.08
CA ALA A 259 1.01 25.75 -4.96
C ALA A 259 -0.20 26.37 -4.25
N ALA A 260 -0.39 26.10 -2.94
CA ALA A 260 -1.45 26.68 -2.14
C ALA A 260 -1.30 28.21 -1.95
N ARG A 261 -0.08 28.76 -2.00
CA ARG A 261 0.15 30.23 -1.86
C ARG A 261 -0.51 31.04 -2.97
N TYR A 262 -0.75 30.43 -4.14
CA TYR A 262 -1.40 31.09 -5.27
C TYR A 262 -2.88 31.39 -5.03
N PHE A 263 -3.50 30.83 -3.98
CA PHE A 263 -4.82 31.26 -3.54
C PHE A 263 -4.79 32.57 -2.74
N GLY A 264 -3.64 32.93 -2.16
CA GLY A 264 -3.54 33.98 -1.16
C GLY A 264 -4.47 33.70 0.03
N GLU A 265 -5.09 34.74 0.56
CA GLU A 265 -6.15 34.62 1.58
C GLU A 265 -7.55 34.53 0.92
N GLY A 266 -7.60 34.01 -0.31
CA GLY A 266 -8.76 34.07 -1.21
C GLY A 266 -8.71 35.26 -2.17
N ASP A 267 -7.63 36.04 -2.13
CA ASP A 267 -7.43 37.33 -2.80
C ASP A 267 -6.42 37.29 -3.96
N ALA A 268 -5.89 36.11 -4.33
CA ALA A 268 -5.09 35.91 -5.53
C ALA A 268 -5.86 35.08 -6.57
N CYS A 269 -5.53 33.81 -6.80
CA CYS A 269 -6.26 32.99 -7.77
C CYS A 269 -7.50 32.32 -7.18
N HIS A 270 -8.52 32.12 -8.02
CA HIS A 270 -9.72 31.37 -7.65
C HIS A 270 -9.44 29.87 -7.66
N MET A 271 -8.63 29.44 -8.63
CA MET A 271 -8.24 28.06 -8.81
C MET A 271 -6.73 27.92 -8.99
N THR A 272 -6.20 26.76 -8.63
CA THR A 272 -4.84 26.33 -8.94
C THR A 272 -4.88 24.87 -9.35
N PHE A 273 -4.04 24.44 -10.29
CA PHE A 273 -3.90 23.02 -10.62
C PHE A 273 -3.29 22.23 -9.46
N HIS A 274 -3.83 21.06 -9.17
CA HIS A 274 -3.29 20.16 -8.15
C HIS A 274 -2.15 19.29 -8.71
N PHE A 275 -1.10 19.93 -9.23
CA PHE A 275 0.10 19.26 -9.74
C PHE A 275 0.71 18.22 -8.79
N PRO A 276 0.77 18.44 -7.46
CA PRO A 276 1.33 17.44 -6.56
C PRO A 276 0.60 16.09 -6.55
N LEU A 277 -0.73 16.10 -6.67
CA LEU A 277 -1.57 14.90 -6.59
C LEU A 277 -1.47 14.06 -7.87
N MET A 278 -1.41 14.71 -9.03
CA MET A 278 -1.41 14.05 -10.35
C MET A 278 -0.37 12.91 -10.46
N PRO A 279 0.95 13.12 -10.25
CA PRO A 279 1.94 12.06 -10.40
C PRO A 279 1.77 10.99 -9.32
N ARG A 280 1.31 11.35 -8.12
CA ARG A 280 1.08 10.39 -7.03
C ARG A 280 -0.09 9.46 -7.33
N MET A 281 -1.08 9.86 -8.13
CA MET A 281 -2.10 8.92 -8.61
C MET A 281 -1.49 7.82 -9.49
N PHE A 282 -0.56 8.16 -10.38
CA PHE A 282 0.13 7.18 -11.23
C PHE A 282 1.10 6.30 -10.44
N VAL A 283 1.83 6.88 -9.48
CA VAL A 283 2.70 6.14 -8.57
C VAL A 283 1.89 5.16 -7.74
N ALA A 284 0.82 5.62 -7.09
CA ALA A 284 -0.07 4.81 -6.27
C ALA A 284 -0.71 3.65 -7.05
N LEU A 285 -1.12 3.90 -8.29
CA LEU A 285 -1.69 2.87 -9.16
C LEU A 285 -0.68 1.76 -9.47
N GLU A 286 0.56 2.10 -9.83
CA GLU A 286 1.55 1.07 -10.19
C GLU A 286 2.17 0.41 -8.95
N MET A 287 2.37 1.16 -7.87
CA MET A 287 2.79 0.59 -6.58
C MET A 287 1.70 -0.26 -5.93
N GLU A 288 0.45 -0.13 -6.40
CA GLU A 288 -0.75 -0.71 -5.79
C GLU A 288 -0.88 -0.30 -4.31
N ASP A 289 -0.55 0.94 -4.01
CA ASP A 289 -0.48 1.49 -2.65
C ASP A 289 -1.12 2.87 -2.63
N ARG A 290 -2.08 3.09 -1.75
CA ARG A 290 -2.79 4.36 -1.57
C ARG A 290 -1.93 5.44 -0.93
N SER A 291 -0.84 5.07 -0.25
CA SER A 291 -0.07 5.97 0.61
C SER A 291 0.42 7.21 -0.14
N PRO A 292 0.96 7.14 -1.38
CA PRO A 292 1.36 8.34 -2.12
C PRO A 292 0.20 9.35 -2.31
N ILE A 293 -1.03 8.87 -2.52
CA ILE A 293 -2.21 9.74 -2.61
C ILE A 293 -2.60 10.29 -1.24
N VAL A 294 -2.63 9.46 -0.20
CA VAL A 294 -3.01 9.90 1.15
C VAL A 294 -2.01 10.91 1.69
N ASP A 295 -0.72 10.61 1.62
CA ASP A 295 0.37 11.44 2.13
C ASP A 295 0.38 12.82 1.45
N ILE A 296 0.23 12.89 0.12
CA ILE A 296 0.24 14.17 -0.58
C ILE A 296 -1.02 14.99 -0.29
N MET A 297 -2.16 14.34 -0.10
CA MET A 297 -3.41 15.01 0.27
C MET A 297 -3.39 15.50 1.71
N GLU A 298 -2.77 14.77 2.64
CA GLU A 298 -2.57 15.20 4.04
C GLU A 298 -1.53 16.34 4.16
N GLN A 299 -0.53 16.39 3.27
CA GLN A 299 0.42 17.49 3.18
C GLN A 299 -0.16 18.74 2.51
N THR A 300 -1.25 18.60 1.74
CA THR A 300 -1.85 19.72 1.01
C THR A 300 -2.60 20.63 2.00
N PRO A 301 -2.22 21.92 2.12
CA PRO A 301 -2.87 22.83 3.06
C PRO A 301 -4.36 23.05 2.76
N ALA A 302 -5.13 23.41 3.80
CA ALA A 302 -6.48 23.91 3.62
C ALA A 302 -6.47 25.20 2.78
N ILE A 303 -7.48 25.36 1.92
CA ILE A 303 -7.61 26.51 1.00
C ILE A 303 -8.77 27.41 1.43
N PRO A 304 -8.76 28.71 1.05
CA PRO A 304 -9.87 29.62 1.31
C PRO A 304 -11.21 29.11 0.75
N GLU A 305 -12.33 29.41 1.43
CA GLU A 305 -13.65 28.87 1.08
C GLU A 305 -14.11 29.20 -0.34
N ALA A 306 -13.72 30.36 -0.90
CA ALA A 306 -14.07 30.73 -2.27
C ALA A 306 -13.18 30.03 -3.33
N CYS A 307 -12.05 29.44 -2.94
CA CYS A 307 -11.06 28.85 -3.84
C CYS A 307 -11.33 27.37 -4.13
N GLN A 308 -10.66 26.82 -5.15
CA GLN A 308 -10.84 25.43 -5.59
C GLN A 308 -9.62 24.85 -6.30
N TRP A 309 -9.28 23.59 -6.02
CA TRP A 309 -8.30 22.86 -6.82
C TRP A 309 -8.85 22.45 -8.20
N ALA A 310 -8.05 22.55 -9.25
CA ALA A 310 -8.28 21.91 -10.55
C ALA A 310 -7.55 20.56 -10.60
N ILE A 311 -8.29 19.46 -10.68
CA ILE A 311 -7.73 18.10 -10.71
C ILE A 311 -7.63 17.64 -12.16
N PHE A 312 -6.54 17.01 -12.55
CA PHE A 312 -6.33 16.52 -13.91
C PHE A 312 -5.44 15.27 -13.90
N LEU A 313 -5.53 14.46 -14.96
CA LEU A 313 -4.68 13.27 -15.14
C LEU A 313 -3.57 13.53 -16.15
N ARG A 314 -3.93 14.19 -17.26
CA ARG A 314 -3.05 14.58 -18.36
C ARG A 314 -3.54 15.91 -18.93
N ASN A 315 -2.69 16.53 -19.73
CA ASN A 315 -2.88 17.81 -20.41
C ASN A 315 -2.11 17.80 -21.74
N HIS A 316 -2.05 18.95 -22.40
CA HIS A 316 -1.30 19.17 -23.64
C HIS A 316 0.23 19.08 -23.51
N ASP A 317 0.78 19.08 -22.30
CA ASP A 317 2.21 18.91 -22.04
C ASP A 317 2.58 17.47 -21.69
N GLU A 318 3.84 17.24 -21.34
CA GLU A 318 4.27 15.99 -20.75
C GLU A 318 3.68 15.77 -19.35
N LEU A 319 3.69 14.51 -18.91
CA LEU A 319 3.50 14.21 -17.49
C LEU A 319 4.76 14.70 -16.77
N THR A 320 4.66 15.89 -16.17
CA THR A 320 5.77 16.53 -15.47
C THR A 320 6.15 15.75 -14.21
N LEU A 321 7.47 15.59 -14.01
CA LEU A 321 8.12 14.96 -12.86
C LEU A 321 9.13 15.92 -12.22
N GLU A 322 8.89 17.24 -12.34
CA GLU A 322 9.72 18.25 -11.69
C GLU A 322 9.56 18.19 -10.17
N MET A 323 8.30 18.19 -9.70
CA MET A 323 7.95 18.26 -8.28
C MET A 323 7.68 16.87 -7.66
N VAL A 324 8.62 15.95 -7.91
CA VAL A 324 8.69 14.63 -7.28
C VAL A 324 10.11 14.34 -6.79
N SER A 325 10.25 13.41 -5.84
CA SER A 325 11.58 12.94 -5.41
C SER A 325 12.33 12.25 -6.55
N GLU A 326 13.66 12.15 -6.44
CA GLU A 326 14.47 11.44 -7.45
C GLU A 326 14.08 9.96 -7.58
N GLU A 327 13.77 9.29 -6.47
CA GLU A 327 13.32 7.89 -6.47
C GLU A 327 11.95 7.72 -7.18
N GLU A 328 10.99 8.61 -6.90
CA GLU A 328 9.70 8.61 -7.60
C GLU A 328 9.87 8.91 -9.09
N ARG A 329 10.75 9.85 -9.46
CA ARG A 329 11.05 10.18 -10.86
C ARG A 329 11.62 8.98 -11.60
N ASP A 330 12.61 8.32 -11.01
CA ASP A 330 13.24 7.13 -11.60
C ASP A 330 12.26 5.97 -11.72
N PHE A 331 11.42 5.76 -10.69
CA PHE A 331 10.32 4.79 -10.75
C PHE A 331 9.36 5.09 -11.90
N MET A 332 8.89 6.34 -12.02
CA MET A 332 7.99 6.77 -13.08
C MET A 332 8.61 6.57 -14.47
N TYR A 333 9.90 6.87 -14.64
CA TYR A 333 10.62 6.61 -15.88
C TYR A 333 10.73 5.12 -16.22
N GLN A 334 10.99 4.27 -15.23
CA GLN A 334 11.08 2.83 -15.45
C GLN A 334 9.73 2.22 -15.82
N VAL A 335 8.65 2.67 -15.19
CA VAL A 335 7.31 2.11 -15.38
C VAL A 335 6.64 2.63 -16.66
N TYR A 336 6.66 3.94 -16.86
CA TYR A 336 5.81 4.63 -17.85
C TYR A 336 6.57 5.08 -19.11
N ALA A 337 7.91 5.14 -19.06
CA ALA A 337 8.77 5.60 -20.16
C ALA A 337 9.95 4.64 -20.42
N HIS A 338 9.62 3.39 -20.76
CA HIS A 338 10.59 2.36 -21.14
C HIS A 338 11.44 2.79 -22.36
N ASP A 339 10.81 3.39 -23.39
CA ASP A 339 11.53 4.06 -24.47
C ASP A 339 12.00 5.44 -23.98
N ARG A 340 13.31 5.68 -24.02
CA ARG A 340 13.92 6.97 -23.64
C ARG A 340 13.40 8.12 -24.50
N ARG A 341 12.95 7.86 -25.73
CA ARG A 341 12.34 8.89 -26.60
C ARG A 341 11.00 9.38 -26.06
N ALA A 342 10.30 8.63 -25.22
CA ALA A 342 9.08 9.09 -24.58
C ALA A 342 9.34 10.07 -23.41
N ARG A 343 10.60 10.29 -23.03
CA ARG A 343 11.02 11.28 -22.03
C ARG A 343 11.33 12.60 -22.73
N ILE A 344 11.04 13.70 -22.05
CA ILE A 344 11.39 15.06 -22.48
C ILE A 344 11.50 15.94 -21.24
N ASN A 345 12.48 16.83 -21.20
CA ASN A 345 12.79 17.67 -20.04
C ASN A 345 12.88 16.80 -18.76
N LEU A 346 12.07 17.10 -17.75
CA LEU A 346 11.86 16.28 -16.57
C LEU A 346 10.46 15.67 -16.56
N GLY A 347 10.04 14.98 -17.63
CA GLY A 347 8.73 14.36 -17.71
C GLY A 347 8.56 13.32 -18.82
N ILE A 348 7.30 12.89 -19.03
CA ILE A 348 6.92 11.80 -19.94
C ILE A 348 5.84 12.27 -20.94
N ARG A 349 6.19 12.39 -22.22
CA ARG A 349 5.32 12.91 -23.30
C ARG A 349 4.41 11.85 -23.91
N ARG A 350 3.52 11.30 -23.08
CA ARG A 350 2.53 10.27 -23.47
C ARG A 350 1.11 10.64 -23.04
N ARG A 351 0.11 10.10 -23.75
CA ARG A 351 -1.32 10.22 -23.41
C ARG A 351 -1.74 9.24 -22.31
N LEU A 352 -2.93 9.47 -21.74
CA LEU A 352 -3.45 8.65 -20.64
C LEU A 352 -3.59 7.18 -20.99
N ALA A 353 -4.28 6.84 -22.09
CA ALA A 353 -4.49 5.44 -22.46
C ALA A 353 -3.15 4.71 -22.74
N PRO A 354 -2.18 5.27 -23.49
CA PRO A 354 -0.86 4.68 -23.65
C PRO A 354 -0.04 4.55 -22.36
N LEU A 355 -0.11 5.51 -21.43
CA LEU A 355 0.51 5.41 -20.10
C LEU A 355 -0.04 4.22 -19.32
N LEU A 356 -1.35 3.99 -19.41
CA LEU A 356 -2.05 2.89 -18.75
C LEU A 356 -2.09 1.60 -19.57
N ARG A 357 -1.28 1.52 -20.64
CA ARG A 357 -1.16 0.35 -21.55
C ARG A 357 -2.51 -0.11 -22.09
N ASN A 358 -3.39 0.85 -22.39
CA ASN A 358 -4.76 0.68 -22.85
C ASN A 358 -5.62 -0.23 -21.95
N ASP A 359 -5.25 -0.41 -20.67
CA ASP A 359 -6.07 -1.14 -19.71
C ASP A 359 -7.29 -0.29 -19.34
N ARG A 360 -8.42 -0.65 -19.91
CA ARG A 360 -9.70 0.02 -19.68
C ARG A 360 -10.04 0.16 -18.20
N ARG A 361 -9.73 -0.82 -17.35
CA ARG A 361 -10.05 -0.73 -15.91
C ARG A 361 -9.19 0.31 -15.21
N LYS A 362 -7.91 0.42 -15.57
CA LYS A 362 -7.02 1.48 -15.08
C LYS A 362 -7.52 2.86 -15.54
N ILE A 363 -7.91 3.00 -16.80
CA ILE A 363 -8.45 4.26 -17.34
C ILE A 363 -9.72 4.68 -16.58
N GLU A 364 -10.64 3.74 -16.34
CA GLU A 364 -11.85 4.03 -15.56
C GLU A 364 -11.52 4.41 -14.11
N LEU A 365 -10.67 3.64 -13.43
CA LEU A 365 -10.27 3.92 -12.05
C LEU A 365 -9.65 5.31 -11.90
N MET A 366 -8.72 5.68 -12.78
CA MET A 366 -8.09 7.01 -12.74
C MET A 366 -9.10 8.13 -12.99
N ASN A 367 -10.07 7.92 -13.89
CA ASN A 367 -11.14 8.89 -14.12
C ASN A 367 -12.14 8.96 -12.94
N VAL A 368 -12.36 7.86 -12.21
CA VAL A 368 -13.13 7.89 -10.96
C VAL A 368 -12.42 8.72 -9.90
N LEU A 369 -11.10 8.57 -9.75
CA LEU A 369 -10.31 9.41 -8.84
C LEU A 369 -10.37 10.88 -9.26
N LEU A 370 -10.17 11.18 -10.55
CA LEU A 370 -10.33 12.53 -11.12
C LEU A 370 -11.69 13.16 -10.77
N MET A 371 -12.77 12.41 -10.90
CA MET A 371 -14.14 12.91 -10.73
C MET A 371 -14.60 12.99 -9.28
N THR A 372 -13.91 12.32 -8.35
CA THR A 372 -14.35 12.19 -6.95
C THR A 372 -13.37 12.74 -5.92
N MET A 373 -12.17 13.18 -6.32
CA MET A 373 -11.26 13.97 -5.48
C MET A 373 -11.79 15.40 -5.28
N PRO A 374 -11.39 16.10 -4.19
CA PRO A 374 -11.89 17.44 -3.89
C PRO A 374 -11.34 18.47 -4.88
N GLY A 375 -12.20 18.90 -5.80
CA GLY A 375 -11.86 19.90 -6.81
C GLY A 375 -12.72 19.76 -8.06
N SER A 376 -12.36 20.56 -9.06
CA SER A 376 -13.02 20.56 -10.38
C SER A 376 -12.17 19.78 -11.38
N PRO A 377 -12.70 18.71 -11.99
CA PRO A 377 -11.94 17.87 -12.90
C PRO A 377 -11.74 18.55 -14.25
N VAL A 378 -10.54 18.36 -14.81
CA VAL A 378 -10.15 18.74 -16.17
C VAL A 378 -9.92 17.47 -16.99
N ILE A 379 -10.65 17.32 -18.09
CA ILE A 379 -10.49 16.24 -19.06
C ILE A 379 -9.73 16.78 -20.26
N TYR A 380 -8.68 16.08 -20.69
CA TYR A 380 -7.95 16.39 -21.92
C TYR A 380 -8.65 15.79 -23.15
N TYR A 381 -8.82 16.57 -24.22
CA TYR A 381 -9.62 16.14 -25.37
C TYR A 381 -9.14 14.82 -25.96
N GLY A 382 -10.04 13.87 -26.16
CA GLY A 382 -9.74 12.54 -26.72
C GLY A 382 -9.46 11.47 -25.68
N ASP A 383 -9.18 11.83 -24.42
CA ASP A 383 -9.00 10.82 -23.36
C ASP A 383 -10.34 10.13 -23.02
N GLU A 384 -11.48 10.77 -23.27
CA GLU A 384 -12.81 10.18 -23.09
C GLU A 384 -13.13 9.05 -24.09
N ILE A 385 -12.37 8.97 -25.19
CA ILE A 385 -12.41 7.85 -26.13
C ILE A 385 -11.15 6.97 -26.05
N GLY A 386 -10.15 7.34 -25.25
CA GLY A 386 -8.91 6.58 -25.11
C GLY A 386 -7.95 6.76 -26.29
N MET A 387 -7.80 7.99 -26.78
CA MET A 387 -6.83 8.30 -27.84
C MET A 387 -5.40 7.93 -27.44
N GLY A 388 -4.64 7.46 -28.43
CA GLY A 388 -3.20 7.20 -28.32
C GLY A 388 -2.34 8.44 -28.51
N ASP A 389 -1.03 8.24 -28.56
CA ASP A 389 -0.04 9.27 -28.83
C ASP A 389 0.88 8.90 -30.01
N ASN A 390 1.67 9.87 -30.47
CA ASN A 390 2.78 9.67 -31.39
C ASN A 390 4.00 10.49 -30.94
N TYR A 391 4.73 9.99 -29.94
CA TYR A 391 5.89 10.67 -29.35
C TYR A 391 7.10 10.84 -30.31
N TYR A 392 7.01 10.38 -31.57
CA TYR A 392 8.02 10.65 -32.60
C TYR A 392 7.85 12.01 -33.30
N LEU A 393 6.76 12.74 -33.06
CA LEU A 393 6.46 14.02 -33.71
C LEU A 393 7.28 15.22 -33.21
N GLY A 394 8.22 14.99 -32.29
CA GLY A 394 9.07 16.05 -31.71
C GLY A 394 8.33 16.86 -30.64
N ASP A 395 9.12 17.41 -29.71
CA ASP A 395 8.63 18.11 -28.52
C ASP A 395 7.43 17.39 -27.84
N ARG A 396 6.33 18.09 -27.56
CA ARG A 396 5.09 17.57 -26.95
C ARG A 396 3.97 17.31 -27.97
N ASN A 397 4.24 17.50 -29.26
CA ASN A 397 3.25 17.33 -30.35
C ASN A 397 2.61 15.94 -30.39
N GLY A 398 3.29 14.92 -29.84
CA GLY A 398 2.79 13.55 -29.81
C GLY A 398 1.47 13.35 -29.09
N VAL A 399 1.10 14.23 -28.13
CA VAL A 399 -0.20 14.15 -27.44
C VAL A 399 -1.25 15.09 -28.05
N ARG A 400 -0.86 15.95 -29.00
CA ARG A 400 -1.67 17.02 -29.59
C ARG A 400 -2.20 16.70 -31.00
N THR A 401 -2.25 15.41 -31.37
CA THR A 401 -2.74 14.94 -32.67
C THR A 401 -4.23 15.21 -32.88
N PRO A 402 -4.73 15.31 -34.12
CA PRO A 402 -6.13 15.62 -34.38
C PRO A 402 -7.13 14.65 -33.70
N MET A 403 -8.27 15.19 -33.23
CA MET A 403 -9.35 14.41 -32.59
C MET A 403 -9.93 13.34 -33.53
N GLN A 404 -10.21 12.15 -32.99
CA GLN A 404 -10.67 11.00 -33.79
C GLN A 404 -12.21 10.88 -33.80
N TRP A 405 -12.87 11.51 -34.77
CA TRP A 405 -14.33 11.57 -34.88
C TRP A 405 -14.97 10.33 -35.49
N SER A 406 -14.37 9.75 -36.53
CA SER A 406 -14.95 8.67 -37.32
C SER A 406 -13.84 7.77 -37.92
N PRO A 407 -14.16 6.58 -38.46
CA PRO A 407 -13.20 5.75 -39.17
C PRO A 407 -12.83 6.27 -40.58
N ASP A 408 -13.42 7.39 -41.01
CA ASP A 408 -13.16 7.99 -42.32
C ASP A 408 -11.76 8.62 -42.41
N ARG A 409 -11.44 9.15 -43.60
CA ARG A 409 -10.22 9.87 -43.91
C ARG A 409 -9.87 10.89 -42.81
N ASN A 410 -8.60 10.91 -42.41
CA ASN A 410 -8.06 11.75 -41.34
C ASN A 410 -8.89 11.66 -40.04
N ALA A 411 -9.40 10.47 -39.70
CA ALA A 411 -10.27 10.25 -38.55
C ALA A 411 -11.56 11.09 -38.54
N GLY A 412 -12.01 11.58 -39.70
CA GLY A 412 -13.11 12.53 -39.82
C GLY A 412 -12.81 13.94 -39.29
N PHE A 413 -11.55 14.26 -38.96
CA PHE A 413 -11.15 15.61 -38.54
C PHE A 413 -11.15 16.62 -39.69
N SER A 414 -10.69 16.21 -40.88
CA SER A 414 -10.57 17.03 -42.09
C SER A 414 -10.64 16.17 -43.35
N GLN A 415 -10.99 16.75 -44.51
CA GLN A 415 -11.01 16.08 -45.81
C GLN A 415 -9.78 16.38 -46.68
N VAL A 416 -8.83 17.20 -46.20
CA VAL A 416 -7.62 17.56 -46.94
C VAL A 416 -6.70 16.37 -47.21
N ASN A 417 -5.70 16.55 -48.08
CA ASN A 417 -4.61 15.58 -48.21
C ASN A 417 -3.99 15.32 -46.82
N PRO A 418 -3.83 14.05 -46.37
CA PRO A 418 -3.24 13.76 -45.06
C PRO A 418 -1.89 14.46 -44.82
N GLN A 419 -1.12 14.75 -45.86
CA GLN A 419 0.15 15.48 -45.80
C GLN A 419 0.00 16.98 -45.51
N GLN A 420 -1.21 17.54 -45.67
CA GLN A 420 -1.55 18.93 -45.37
C GLN A 420 -2.06 19.12 -43.94
N LEU A 421 -2.28 18.05 -43.19
CA LEU A 421 -2.66 18.16 -41.78
C LEU A 421 -1.53 18.82 -40.98
N TYR A 422 -1.89 19.68 -40.04
CA TYR A 422 -0.90 20.33 -39.16
C TYR A 422 -0.09 19.31 -38.35
N LEU A 423 -0.73 18.19 -37.96
CA LEU A 423 -0.11 16.99 -37.42
C LEU A 423 -0.84 15.75 -37.97
N PRO A 424 -0.15 14.62 -38.16
CA PRO A 424 -0.80 13.39 -38.60
C PRO A 424 -1.74 12.84 -37.52
N VAL A 425 -2.77 12.12 -37.96
CA VAL A 425 -3.63 11.31 -37.07
C VAL A 425 -2.87 10.08 -36.55
N VAL A 426 -3.33 9.52 -35.44
CA VAL A 426 -2.72 8.31 -34.86
C VAL A 426 -3.09 7.09 -35.72
N ILE A 427 -2.06 6.42 -36.22
CA ILE A 427 -2.16 5.20 -37.05
C ILE A 427 -1.48 3.99 -36.40
N ASP A 428 -1.09 4.11 -35.13
CA ASP A 428 -0.64 2.96 -34.35
C ASP A 428 -1.77 1.91 -34.27
N PRO A 429 -1.52 0.61 -34.50
CA PRO A 429 -2.58 -0.40 -34.53
C PRO A 429 -3.44 -0.48 -33.26
N GLU A 430 -2.90 -0.19 -32.07
CA GLU A 430 -3.62 -0.26 -30.80
C GLU A 430 -4.60 0.93 -30.63
N TYR A 431 -4.24 2.10 -31.16
CA TYR A 431 -5.00 3.35 -31.00
C TYR A 431 -5.55 3.90 -32.33
N HIS A 432 -5.52 3.11 -33.40
CA HIS A 432 -5.84 3.52 -34.76
C HIS A 432 -7.25 4.14 -34.82
N TYR A 433 -7.40 5.27 -35.52
CA TYR A 433 -8.70 5.98 -35.60
C TYR A 433 -9.85 5.14 -36.19
N GLN A 434 -9.55 4.07 -36.93
CA GLN A 434 -10.58 3.14 -37.42
C GLN A 434 -11.24 2.31 -36.30
N SER A 435 -10.54 2.06 -35.20
CA SER A 435 -11.07 1.39 -34.01
C SER A 435 -11.48 2.40 -32.93
N VAL A 436 -10.59 3.36 -32.63
CA VAL A 436 -10.79 4.38 -31.59
C VAL A 436 -11.35 5.65 -32.22
N ASN A 437 -12.66 5.82 -32.25
CA ASN A 437 -13.29 7.09 -32.67
C ASN A 437 -14.66 7.31 -32.02
N VAL A 438 -15.10 8.56 -32.04
CA VAL A 438 -16.39 8.98 -31.45
C VAL A 438 -17.56 8.24 -32.08
N GLU A 439 -17.65 8.13 -33.40
CA GLU A 439 -18.78 7.47 -34.09
C GLU A 439 -18.97 6.01 -33.64
N ASN A 440 -17.89 5.23 -33.62
CA ASN A 440 -17.90 3.84 -33.19
C ASN A 440 -18.29 3.73 -31.71
N GLN A 441 -17.73 4.58 -30.84
CA GLN A 441 -18.02 4.54 -29.41
C GLN A 441 -19.42 5.05 -29.08
N GLN A 442 -19.97 6.00 -29.84
CA GLN A 442 -21.35 6.48 -29.68
C GLN A 442 -22.36 5.38 -29.98
N ARG A 443 -22.07 4.49 -30.94
CA ARG A 443 -22.93 3.36 -31.30
C ARG A 443 -22.84 2.17 -30.33
N ASN A 444 -21.82 2.12 -29.46
CA ASN A 444 -21.62 1.05 -28.50
C ASN A 444 -21.89 1.54 -27.07
N PRO A 445 -23.03 1.19 -26.43
CA PRO A 445 -23.35 1.61 -25.07
C PRO A 445 -22.36 1.17 -23.98
N SER A 446 -21.47 0.22 -24.26
CA SER A 446 -20.40 -0.23 -23.35
C SER A 446 -19.05 0.44 -23.63
N SER A 447 -19.01 1.48 -24.47
CA SER A 447 -17.78 2.20 -24.82
C SER A 447 -17.22 3.05 -23.67
N LEU A 448 -16.02 3.61 -23.86
CA LEU A 448 -15.42 4.52 -22.87
C LEU A 448 -16.18 5.82 -22.83
N LEU A 449 -16.58 6.31 -24.01
CA LEU A 449 -17.38 7.51 -24.15
C LEU A 449 -18.70 7.43 -23.36
N TRP A 450 -19.45 6.34 -23.50
CA TRP A 450 -20.71 6.17 -22.76
C TRP A 450 -20.49 6.06 -21.26
N TRP A 451 -19.44 5.36 -20.84
CA TRP A 451 -19.07 5.27 -19.43
C TRP A 451 -18.68 6.64 -18.84
N MET A 452 -17.88 7.43 -19.56
CA MET A 452 -17.50 8.80 -19.18
C MET A 452 -18.72 9.71 -19.04
N LYS A 453 -19.68 9.63 -19.97
CA LYS A 453 -20.97 10.36 -19.88
C LYS A 453 -21.71 10.04 -18.58
N GLN A 454 -21.79 8.77 -18.21
CA GLN A 454 -22.45 8.35 -16.97
C GLN A 454 -21.71 8.88 -15.74
N LEU A 455 -20.38 8.82 -15.73
CA LEU A 455 -19.57 9.33 -14.62
C LEU A 455 -19.67 10.86 -14.46
N ILE A 456 -19.66 11.61 -15.57
CA ILE A 456 -19.85 13.07 -15.56
C ILE A 456 -21.25 13.43 -15.07
N ALA A 457 -22.28 12.72 -15.56
CA ALA A 457 -23.65 12.92 -15.12
C ALA A 457 -23.84 12.61 -13.62
N LEU A 458 -23.16 11.57 -13.12
CA LEU A 458 -23.11 11.25 -11.69
C LEU A 458 -22.52 12.43 -10.90
N ARG A 459 -21.34 12.92 -11.30
CA ARG A 459 -20.68 14.05 -10.62
C ARG A 459 -21.59 15.28 -10.54
N ARG A 460 -22.30 15.60 -11.62
CA ARG A 460 -23.22 16.76 -11.68
C ARG A 460 -24.45 16.62 -10.76
N ARG A 461 -24.85 15.39 -10.40
CA ARG A 461 -25.99 15.15 -9.50
C ARG A 461 -25.62 15.27 -8.02
N HIS A 462 -24.35 15.05 -7.69
CA HIS A 462 -23.86 14.97 -6.32
C HIS A 462 -22.90 16.12 -6.01
N LEU A 463 -23.43 17.21 -5.45
CA LEU A 463 -22.66 18.43 -5.16
C LEU A 463 -21.53 18.18 -4.16
N ALA A 464 -21.65 17.17 -3.30
CA ALA A 464 -20.58 16.74 -2.40
C ALA A 464 -19.26 16.40 -3.12
N LEU A 465 -19.29 16.00 -4.40
CA LEU A 465 -18.08 15.70 -5.16
C LEU A 465 -17.32 16.97 -5.59
N GLY A 466 -18.03 18.07 -5.88
CA GLY A 466 -17.40 19.35 -6.22
C GLY A 466 -17.08 20.20 -4.99
N ARG A 467 -18.01 20.28 -4.03
CA ARG A 467 -17.96 21.25 -2.92
C ARG A 467 -17.81 20.61 -1.53
N GLY A 468 -18.06 19.32 -1.42
CA GLY A 468 -18.06 18.64 -0.13
C GLY A 468 -16.68 18.42 0.44
N GLY A 469 -16.62 18.32 1.77
CA GLY A 469 -15.41 17.91 2.49
C GLY A 469 -14.97 16.51 2.08
N MET A 470 -13.72 16.16 2.39
CA MET A 470 -13.19 14.82 2.18
C MET A 470 -12.61 14.30 3.49
N SER A 471 -12.90 13.04 3.81
CA SER A 471 -12.23 12.32 4.89
C SER A 471 -11.80 10.95 4.41
N PHE A 472 -10.51 10.64 4.48
CA PHE A 472 -10.03 9.28 4.22
C PHE A 472 -10.57 8.34 5.29
N LEU A 473 -10.98 7.16 4.84
CA LEU A 473 -11.44 6.13 5.76
C LEU A 473 -10.27 5.28 6.23
N ARG A 474 -10.41 4.82 7.47
CA ARG A 474 -9.55 3.79 8.02
C ARG A 474 -9.93 2.46 7.40
N GLN A 475 -8.92 1.75 6.94
CA GLN A 475 -9.07 0.48 6.25
C GLN A 475 -7.83 -0.39 6.49
N ASP A 476 -8.03 -1.69 6.37
CA ASP A 476 -7.08 -2.75 6.69
C ASP A 476 -6.08 -3.08 5.56
N THR A 477 -6.19 -2.44 4.40
CA THR A 477 -5.26 -2.63 3.27
C THR A 477 -4.81 -1.31 2.66
N PRO A 478 -3.50 -1.15 2.35
CA PRO A 478 -3.03 0.01 1.59
C PRO A 478 -3.44 -0.06 0.12
N LYS A 479 -3.87 -1.21 -0.40
CA LYS A 479 -4.16 -1.40 -1.83
C LYS A 479 -5.50 -0.83 -2.28
N VAL A 480 -6.39 -0.55 -1.34
CA VAL A 480 -7.66 0.11 -1.59
C VAL A 480 -7.51 1.54 -1.11
N LEU A 481 -8.03 2.51 -1.84
CA LEU A 481 -8.18 3.88 -1.41
C LEU A 481 -9.66 4.12 -1.11
N SER A 482 -10.00 4.56 0.09
CA SER A 482 -11.39 4.88 0.44
C SER A 482 -11.50 6.21 1.18
N TYR A 483 -12.56 6.94 0.86
CA TYR A 483 -12.85 8.24 1.45
C TYR A 483 -14.34 8.55 1.38
N LEU A 484 -14.79 9.40 2.30
CA LEU A 484 -16.11 10.00 2.26
C LEU A 484 -16.04 11.38 1.62
N ARG A 485 -17.10 11.73 0.88
CA ARG A 485 -17.40 13.09 0.43
C ARG A 485 -18.70 13.54 1.06
N THR A 486 -18.67 14.63 1.84
CA THR A 486 -19.81 15.06 2.65
C THR A 486 -20.18 16.52 2.39
N MET A 487 -21.48 16.78 2.22
CA MET A 487 -22.03 18.13 2.09
C MET A 487 -23.50 18.14 2.56
N GLY A 488 -23.80 18.86 3.64
CA GLY A 488 -25.13 18.83 4.24
C GLY A 488 -25.55 17.41 4.63
N ASP A 489 -26.71 16.96 4.13
CA ASP A 489 -27.22 15.60 4.37
C ASP A 489 -26.63 14.55 3.42
N GLU A 490 -25.95 14.97 2.35
CA GLU A 490 -25.34 14.09 1.35
C GLU A 490 -24.02 13.53 1.87
N CYS A 491 -23.89 12.20 1.82
CA CYS A 491 -22.69 11.47 2.20
C CYS A 491 -22.41 10.37 1.18
N LEU A 492 -21.35 10.54 0.41
CA LEU A 492 -20.86 9.58 -0.56
C LEU A 492 -19.64 8.85 -0.04
N LEU A 493 -19.64 7.54 -0.18
CA LEU A 493 -18.52 6.64 0.07
C LEU A 493 -17.89 6.26 -1.28
N VAL A 494 -16.62 6.60 -1.45
CA VAL A 494 -15.81 6.18 -2.60
C VAL A 494 -14.81 5.13 -2.13
N VAL A 495 -14.72 4.03 -2.86
CA VAL A 495 -13.79 2.92 -2.57
C VAL A 495 -13.17 2.47 -3.88
N ALA A 496 -11.85 2.53 -3.99
CA ALA A 496 -11.11 2.36 -5.22
C ALA A 496 -9.96 1.36 -5.01
N ASN A 497 -9.99 0.21 -5.69
CA ASN A 497 -8.90 -0.75 -5.64
C ASN A 497 -7.77 -0.33 -6.58
N LEU A 498 -6.60 0.03 -6.05
CA LEU A 498 -5.43 0.38 -6.85
C LEU A 498 -4.71 -0.85 -7.39
N SER A 499 -4.97 -2.04 -6.84
CA SER A 499 -4.32 -3.28 -7.26
C SER A 499 -4.89 -3.86 -8.54
N ARG A 500 -3.99 -4.45 -9.36
CA ARG A 500 -4.34 -5.30 -10.51
C ARG A 500 -4.93 -6.65 -10.10
N HIS A 501 -5.00 -6.92 -8.80
CA HIS A 501 -5.65 -8.08 -8.21
C HIS A 501 -6.84 -7.62 -7.37
N PRO A 502 -7.89 -8.43 -7.24
CA PRO A 502 -9.03 -7.99 -6.45
C PRO A 502 -8.64 -7.92 -4.97
N GLN A 503 -9.35 -7.09 -4.20
CA GLN A 503 -9.01 -6.77 -2.82
C GLN A 503 -10.24 -6.96 -1.93
N ALA A 504 -10.01 -7.46 -0.72
CA ALA A 504 -10.97 -7.41 0.36
C ALA A 504 -10.50 -6.32 1.34
N THR A 505 -11.43 -5.50 1.81
CA THR A 505 -11.14 -4.48 2.82
C THR A 505 -12.28 -4.35 3.82
N ARG A 506 -11.95 -3.90 5.03
CA ARG A 506 -12.93 -3.48 6.04
C ARG A 506 -12.82 -1.98 6.25
N LEU A 507 -13.92 -1.28 6.03
CA LEU A 507 -14.00 0.17 6.15
C LEU A 507 -14.59 0.54 7.50
N ASP A 508 -13.92 1.41 8.26
CA ASP A 508 -14.55 1.98 9.45
C ASP A 508 -15.63 2.99 9.05
N LEU A 509 -16.88 2.57 9.16
CA LEU A 509 -18.07 3.38 8.91
C LEU A 509 -18.94 3.51 10.17
N SER A 510 -18.36 3.27 11.35
CA SER A 510 -19.10 3.22 12.63
C SER A 510 -19.92 4.49 12.91
N THR A 511 -19.43 5.66 12.53
CA THR A 511 -20.14 6.96 12.63
C THR A 511 -21.40 7.03 11.76
N HIS A 512 -21.54 6.12 10.80
CA HIS A 512 -22.69 5.97 9.91
C HIS A 512 -23.48 4.68 10.20
N ALA A 513 -23.31 4.10 11.40
CA ALA A 513 -24.11 2.97 11.85
C ALA A 513 -25.60 3.27 11.72
N GLY A 514 -26.34 2.30 11.18
CA GLY A 514 -27.73 2.51 10.81
C GLY A 514 -27.92 3.25 9.48
N ARG A 515 -26.91 3.37 8.64
CA ARG A 515 -27.12 3.72 7.22
C ARG A 515 -26.91 2.51 6.34
N THR A 516 -27.48 2.52 5.14
CA THR A 516 -27.46 1.50 4.10
C THR A 516 -26.69 2.11 2.94
N PRO A 517 -25.50 1.59 2.59
CA PRO A 517 -24.79 2.05 1.42
C PRO A 517 -25.57 1.62 0.17
N VAL A 518 -25.78 2.55 -0.76
CA VAL A 518 -26.48 2.32 -2.02
C VAL A 518 -25.56 2.70 -3.16
N GLU A 519 -25.15 1.73 -3.95
CA GLU A 519 -24.27 1.96 -5.11
C GLU A 519 -24.98 2.86 -6.15
N VAL A 520 -24.30 3.90 -6.62
CA VAL A 520 -24.95 5.04 -7.32
C VAL A 520 -25.33 4.77 -8.77
N PHE A 521 -24.66 3.86 -9.48
CA PHE A 521 -24.97 3.54 -10.88
C PHE A 521 -26.21 2.63 -10.98
N GLY A 522 -26.20 1.52 -10.25
CA GLY A 522 -27.26 0.50 -10.26
C GLY A 522 -28.30 0.65 -9.16
N ARG A 523 -28.12 1.59 -8.22
CA ARG A 523 -28.98 1.79 -7.03
C ARG A 523 -29.12 0.52 -6.17
N THR A 524 -28.08 -0.33 -6.19
CA THR A 524 -28.05 -1.59 -5.45
C THR A 524 -27.78 -1.30 -3.98
N ARG A 525 -28.64 -1.79 -3.09
CA ARG A 525 -28.47 -1.65 -1.63
C ARG A 525 -27.52 -2.71 -1.11
N PHE A 526 -26.51 -2.26 -0.39
CA PHE A 526 -25.59 -3.12 0.34
C PHE A 526 -26.10 -3.33 1.78
N PRO A 527 -25.54 -4.30 2.54
CA PRO A 527 -25.91 -4.51 3.95
C PRO A 527 -25.88 -3.21 4.78
N VAL A 528 -26.73 -3.13 5.80
CA VAL A 528 -26.76 -1.97 6.72
C VAL A 528 -25.42 -1.87 7.45
N ILE A 529 -24.90 -0.65 7.54
CA ILE A 529 -23.72 -0.31 8.33
C ILE A 529 -24.06 -0.55 9.80
N THR A 530 -23.21 -1.31 10.47
CA THR A 530 -23.32 -1.53 11.91
C THR A 530 -22.20 -0.77 12.62
N SER A 531 -22.08 -0.90 13.93
CA SER A 531 -20.92 -0.42 14.66
C SER A 531 -19.62 -1.18 14.33
N GLN A 532 -19.71 -2.31 13.62
CA GLN A 532 -18.56 -3.11 13.19
C GLN A 532 -18.00 -2.63 11.84
N PRO A 533 -16.67 -2.75 11.60
CA PRO A 533 -16.06 -2.40 10.32
C PRO A 533 -16.76 -3.08 9.13
N TYR A 534 -17.06 -2.29 8.11
CA TYR A 534 -17.89 -2.66 6.97
C TYR A 534 -17.09 -3.46 5.93
N PRO A 535 -17.34 -4.77 5.74
CA PRO A 535 -16.57 -5.58 4.80
C PRO A 535 -16.99 -5.29 3.36
N LEU A 536 -16.01 -5.04 2.50
CA LEU A 536 -16.20 -4.82 1.07
C LEU A 536 -15.17 -5.59 0.25
N THR A 537 -15.57 -6.03 -0.95
CA THR A 537 -14.66 -6.69 -1.91
C THR A 537 -14.76 -6.01 -3.26
N LEU A 538 -13.60 -5.74 -3.87
CA LEU A 538 -13.50 -5.03 -5.14
C LEU A 538 -12.75 -5.89 -6.16
N GLY A 539 -13.22 -5.88 -7.41
CA GLY A 539 -12.52 -6.43 -8.57
C GLY A 539 -11.13 -5.80 -8.79
N PRO A 540 -10.26 -6.36 -9.64
CA PRO A 540 -9.02 -5.70 -10.06
C PRO A 540 -9.31 -4.32 -10.63
N HIS A 541 -8.64 -3.28 -10.13
CA HIS A 541 -8.93 -1.89 -10.48
C HIS A 541 -10.42 -1.48 -10.35
N GLY A 542 -11.18 -2.25 -9.57
CA GLY A 542 -12.61 -2.02 -9.35
C GLY A 542 -12.83 -0.90 -8.35
N TYR A 543 -13.96 -0.22 -8.47
CA TYR A 543 -14.35 0.87 -7.61
C TYR A 543 -15.84 0.80 -7.27
N TYR A 544 -16.21 1.44 -6.18
CA TYR A 544 -17.60 1.74 -5.83
C TYR A 544 -17.72 3.21 -5.47
N ILE A 545 -18.84 3.80 -5.87
CA ILE A 545 -19.33 5.07 -5.37
C ILE A 545 -20.71 4.77 -4.77
N MET A 546 -20.91 5.06 -3.50
CA MET A 546 -22.13 4.69 -2.78
C MET A 546 -22.69 5.87 -1.99
N GLU A 547 -24.00 6.02 -1.95
CA GLU A 547 -24.71 6.97 -1.10
C GLU A 547 -25.12 6.28 0.22
N LEU A 548 -24.90 6.91 1.38
CA LEU A 548 -25.25 6.31 2.68
C LEU A 548 -26.65 6.77 3.17
N CYS A 549 -27.68 5.92 3.06
CA CYS A 549 -29.11 6.23 3.38
C CYS A 549 -29.62 5.57 4.70
N GLY A 550 -30.62 6.06 5.46
CA GLY A 550 -31.06 5.44 6.76
C GLY A 550 -31.70 4.01 6.75
N VAL A 551 -31.75 3.29 7.91
CA VAL A 551 -32.07 1.83 8.11
C VAL A 551 -33.49 1.33 7.79
N SER A 552 -33.55 0.09 7.26
CA SER A 552 -34.54 -0.98 7.56
C SER A 552 -33.77 -2.31 7.87
N GLN A 553 -34.10 -3.10 8.92
CA GLN A 553 -33.25 -4.19 9.53
C GLN A 553 -33.47 -5.66 9.02
N PRO A 554 -32.44 -6.57 9.13
CA PRO A 554 -32.60 -8.06 9.10
C PRO A 554 -31.75 -8.94 10.12
N HIS A 555 -32.04 -10.28 10.21
CA HIS A 555 -31.70 -11.35 11.23
C HIS A 555 -30.47 -12.31 10.97
N GLY A 556 -30.11 -13.21 11.93
CA GLY A 556 -28.90 -14.11 12.04
C GLY A 556 -28.96 -15.62 11.58
N PRO A 557 -27.92 -16.49 11.85
CA PRO A 557 -27.54 -17.68 11.03
C PRO A 557 -28.11 -19.08 11.41
N ASP A 558 -28.05 -20.05 10.46
CA ASP A 558 -28.74 -21.37 10.40
C ASP A 558 -27.78 -22.62 10.45
N LEU A 559 -28.25 -23.78 10.96
CA LEU A 559 -27.50 -25.03 11.26
C LEU A 559 -27.81 -26.21 10.28
N SER A 560 -28.11 -25.95 9.01
CA SER A 560 -28.89 -26.88 8.17
C SER A 560 -28.14 -27.80 7.17
N HIS A 561 -26.81 -27.97 7.23
CA HIS A 561 -26.07 -28.69 6.17
C HIS A 561 -25.95 -30.22 6.38
N HIS A 562 -26.54 -31.01 5.46
CA HIS A 562 -26.50 -32.50 5.41
C HIS A 562 -26.03 -33.05 4.04
N LEU A 563 -25.22 -34.13 4.02
CA LEU A 563 -24.82 -34.85 2.79
C LEU A 563 -25.49 -36.23 2.69
N LEU A 564 -25.99 -36.60 1.51
CA LEU A 564 -26.66 -37.89 1.25
C LEU A 564 -25.76 -38.91 0.55
N ARG A 565 -25.72 -40.16 1.02
CA ARG A 565 -25.00 -41.29 0.39
C ARG A 565 -25.91 -42.15 -0.50
N ARG A 566 -25.38 -42.72 -1.59
CA ARG A 566 -26.06 -43.75 -2.39
C ARG A 566 -25.59 -45.16 -2.01
N GLN A 567 -26.53 -46.10 -1.89
CA GLN A 567 -26.30 -47.47 -1.37
C GLN A 567 -25.60 -48.45 -2.34
N ASP A 568 -25.25 -48.03 -3.55
CA ASP A 568 -24.70 -48.95 -4.55
C ASP A 568 -23.16 -48.87 -4.62
N SER A 569 -22.54 -49.93 -4.08
CA SER A 569 -21.13 -50.39 -4.19
C SER A 569 -20.35 -50.38 -2.86
N GLY A 570 -19.85 -51.55 -2.47
CA GLY A 570 -19.28 -51.90 -1.16
C GLY A 570 -17.93 -51.28 -0.80
N GLY A 571 -17.78 -49.96 -0.90
CA GLY A 571 -16.63 -49.23 -0.35
C GLY A 571 -16.77 -47.72 -0.55
N TRP A 572 -16.19 -46.92 0.36
CA TRP A 572 -16.09 -45.46 0.21
C TRP A 572 -15.19 -45.12 -0.99
N ARG A 573 -15.79 -44.91 -2.17
CA ARG A 573 -15.13 -44.26 -3.30
C ARG A 573 -15.26 -42.75 -3.10
N PHE A 574 -14.23 -42.11 -2.55
CA PHE A 574 -14.21 -40.66 -2.33
C PHE A 574 -14.57 -39.92 -3.64
N LEU A 575 -15.59 -39.06 -3.58
CA LEU A 575 -16.08 -38.17 -4.64
C LEU A 575 -16.90 -38.83 -5.77
N ASP A 576 -18.12 -39.28 -5.47
CA ASP A 576 -19.15 -39.18 -6.51
C ASP A 576 -19.32 -37.70 -6.92
N ALA A 577 -19.77 -37.43 -8.15
CA ALA A 577 -19.77 -36.07 -8.69
C ALA A 577 -20.63 -35.08 -7.87
N ARG A 578 -21.64 -35.57 -7.13
CA ARG A 578 -22.52 -34.73 -6.30
C ARG A 578 -21.91 -34.43 -4.94
N LEU A 579 -21.31 -35.42 -4.29
CA LEU A 579 -20.58 -35.26 -3.02
C LEU A 579 -19.41 -34.28 -3.17
N LYS A 580 -18.67 -34.40 -4.28
CA LYS A 580 -17.59 -33.47 -4.65
C LYS A 580 -18.09 -32.04 -4.75
N THR A 581 -19.22 -31.84 -5.43
CA THR A 581 -19.81 -30.50 -5.64
C THR A 581 -20.28 -29.89 -4.32
N ALA A 582 -20.95 -30.66 -3.46
CA ALA A 582 -21.45 -30.17 -2.18
C ALA A 582 -20.33 -29.87 -1.16
N LEU A 583 -19.30 -30.71 -1.09
CA LEU A 583 -18.12 -30.46 -0.26
C LEU A 583 -17.41 -29.17 -0.66
N GLN A 584 -17.24 -28.95 -1.97
CA GLN A 584 -16.50 -27.80 -2.51
C GLN A 584 -17.26 -26.47 -2.47
N ALA A 585 -18.58 -26.51 -2.69
CA ALA A 585 -19.40 -25.32 -2.85
C ALA A 585 -19.96 -24.78 -1.53
N VAL A 586 -20.16 -25.64 -0.51
CA VAL A 586 -20.90 -25.27 0.70
C VAL A 586 -20.12 -25.63 1.96
N ILE A 587 -19.77 -26.91 2.14
CA ILE A 587 -19.32 -27.44 3.43
C ILE A 587 -17.88 -27.03 3.79
N LEU A 588 -16.90 -27.24 2.90
CA LEU A 588 -15.52 -26.83 3.16
C LEU A 588 -15.33 -25.30 3.23
N PRO A 589 -16.00 -24.47 2.40
CA PRO A 589 -15.98 -23.02 2.57
C PRO A 589 -16.53 -22.54 3.91
N GLU A 590 -17.57 -23.18 4.44
CA GLU A 590 -18.14 -22.85 5.73
C GLU A 590 -17.26 -23.33 6.89
N TYR A 591 -16.80 -24.57 6.85
CA TYR A 591 -15.87 -25.14 7.83
C TYR A 591 -14.61 -24.26 7.98
N LEU A 592 -13.97 -23.91 6.86
CA LEU A 592 -12.79 -23.05 6.84
C LEU A 592 -13.08 -21.61 7.31
N ARG A 593 -14.30 -21.10 7.13
CA ARG A 593 -14.72 -19.79 7.66
C ARG A 593 -14.93 -19.83 9.17
N ARG A 594 -15.39 -20.96 9.72
CA ARG A 594 -15.59 -21.15 11.15
C ARG A 594 -14.26 -21.27 11.89
N THR A 595 -13.38 -22.16 11.43
CA THR A 595 -12.06 -22.37 12.07
C THR A 595 -11.12 -21.17 11.90
N ALA A 596 -11.25 -20.37 10.84
CA ALA A 596 -10.49 -19.11 10.69
C ALA A 596 -10.94 -17.99 11.64
N ARG A 597 -12.10 -18.08 12.30
CA ARG A 597 -12.58 -17.07 13.27
C ARG A 597 -12.02 -17.27 14.66
N VAL A 598 -11.73 -18.51 15.05
CA VAL A 598 -11.15 -18.87 16.35
C VAL A 598 -9.68 -18.43 16.43
N ALA A 599 -9.01 -18.24 15.29
CA ALA A 599 -7.61 -17.80 15.18
C ALA A 599 -7.42 -16.29 14.88
N GLY A 600 -8.47 -15.47 14.93
CA GLY A 600 -8.38 -14.01 14.74
C GLY A 600 -8.13 -13.56 13.29
N VAL A 601 -9.20 -13.16 12.60
CA VAL A 601 -9.22 -12.53 11.25
C VAL A 601 -8.91 -13.46 10.04
N GLY A 602 -9.87 -13.60 9.11
CA GLY A 602 -9.65 -14.22 7.79
C GLY A 602 -10.60 -13.75 6.67
N PRO A 603 -10.19 -13.81 5.39
CA PRO A 603 -10.99 -13.40 4.21
C PRO A 603 -12.23 -14.27 3.94
N GLN A 604 -13.25 -13.72 3.26
CA GLN A 604 -14.44 -14.49 2.85
C GLN A 604 -14.08 -15.51 1.75
N ILE A 605 -14.21 -16.78 2.07
CA ILE A 605 -14.03 -17.91 1.14
C ILE A 605 -15.25 -17.98 0.20
N ILE A 606 -15.06 -17.81 -1.12
CA ILE A 606 -16.11 -17.98 -2.14
C ILE A 606 -16.38 -19.46 -2.36
N SER A 607 -15.31 -20.19 -2.60
CA SER A 607 -15.36 -21.58 -3.02
C SER A 607 -14.07 -22.26 -2.65
N THR A 608 -14.17 -23.55 -2.43
CA THR A 608 -13.00 -24.40 -2.24
C THR A 608 -12.94 -25.36 -3.41
N THR A 609 -11.75 -25.53 -3.97
CA THR A 609 -11.52 -26.53 -5.00
C THR A 609 -10.66 -27.63 -4.43
N LEU A 610 -11.25 -28.82 -4.28
CA LEU A 610 -10.49 -30.02 -3.94
C LEU A 610 -9.70 -30.46 -5.18
N GLN A 611 -8.43 -30.08 -5.21
CA GLN A 611 -7.53 -30.29 -6.34
C GLN A 611 -7.13 -31.75 -6.43
N ASP A 612 -6.59 -32.28 -5.33
CA ASP A 612 -6.17 -33.66 -5.24
C ASP A 612 -6.34 -34.19 -3.82
N ALA A 613 -6.43 -35.51 -3.69
CA ALA A 613 -6.63 -36.15 -2.41
C ALA A 613 -5.93 -37.50 -2.42
N LEU A 614 -4.89 -37.61 -1.59
CA LEU A 614 -4.07 -38.81 -1.54
C LEU A 614 -4.57 -39.73 -0.42
N PRO A 615 -4.95 -40.98 -0.72
CA PRO A 615 -5.47 -41.89 0.30
C PRO A 615 -4.37 -42.27 1.28
N VAL A 616 -4.61 -41.99 2.57
CA VAL A 616 -3.72 -42.32 3.69
C VAL A 616 -4.42 -43.17 4.76
N GLY A 617 -5.73 -43.40 4.65
CA GLY A 617 -6.50 -44.27 5.55
C GLY A 617 -6.62 -45.72 5.08
N SER A 618 -7.45 -46.50 5.78
CA SER A 618 -7.75 -47.90 5.48
C SER A 618 -9.15 -48.07 4.88
N LEU A 619 -9.48 -49.25 4.33
CA LEU A 619 -10.81 -49.52 3.79
C LEU A 619 -11.96 -49.39 4.82
N ARG A 620 -11.67 -49.59 6.11
CA ARG A 620 -12.67 -49.50 7.21
C ARG A 620 -12.73 -48.11 7.86
N ALA A 621 -11.67 -47.32 7.73
CA ALA A 621 -11.55 -45.96 8.26
C ALA A 621 -10.77 -45.13 7.23
N PRO A 622 -11.46 -44.62 6.20
CA PRO A 622 -10.81 -43.97 5.10
C PRO A 622 -10.45 -42.51 5.46
N SER A 623 -9.24 -42.12 5.07
CA SER A 623 -8.66 -40.81 5.33
C SER A 623 -7.85 -40.35 4.11
N TRP A 624 -7.83 -39.04 3.87
CA TRP A 624 -7.20 -38.45 2.69
C TRP A 624 -6.39 -37.21 3.05
N LEU A 625 -5.13 -37.16 2.60
CA LEU A 625 -4.35 -35.92 2.59
C LEU A 625 -4.82 -35.08 1.40
N SER A 626 -5.55 -34.01 1.68
CA SER A 626 -6.29 -33.24 0.70
C SER A 626 -5.61 -31.91 0.44
N VAL A 627 -5.37 -31.60 -0.84
CA VAL A 627 -4.87 -30.30 -1.29
C VAL A 627 -6.05 -29.51 -1.82
N LEU A 628 -6.31 -28.37 -1.17
CA LEU A 628 -7.43 -27.50 -1.43
C LEU A 628 -6.92 -26.19 -2.00
N ASP A 629 -7.44 -25.77 -3.13
CA ASP A 629 -7.30 -24.38 -3.57
C ASP A 629 -8.50 -23.61 -3.04
N VAL A 630 -8.24 -22.73 -2.08
CA VAL A 630 -9.26 -21.88 -1.46
C VAL A 630 -9.31 -20.58 -2.27
N ARG A 631 -10.46 -20.29 -2.88
CA ARG A 631 -10.68 -19.05 -3.64
C ARG A 631 -11.44 -18.04 -2.78
N PHE A 632 -10.86 -16.86 -2.62
CA PHE A 632 -11.43 -15.78 -1.82
C PHE A 632 -12.26 -14.81 -2.66
N ALA A 633 -13.21 -14.13 -2.01
CA ALA A 633 -14.19 -13.19 -2.60
C ALA A 633 -13.54 -12.07 -3.43
N GLY A 634 -12.30 -11.73 -3.06
CA GLY A 634 -11.44 -10.78 -3.75
C GLY A 634 -10.37 -11.40 -4.65
N GLY A 635 -10.51 -12.65 -5.13
CA GLY A 635 -9.59 -13.35 -6.04
C GLY A 635 -8.12 -13.45 -5.58
N GLY A 636 -7.46 -14.49 -6.08
CA GLY A 636 -6.34 -15.10 -5.38
C GLY A 636 -6.80 -16.43 -4.81
N GLY A 637 -5.99 -17.45 -5.06
CA GLY A 637 -6.13 -18.77 -4.45
C GLY A 637 -4.99 -18.95 -3.48
N GLU A 638 -5.26 -19.43 -2.28
CA GLU A 638 -4.21 -20.04 -1.47
C GLU A 638 -4.40 -21.55 -1.47
N SER A 639 -3.31 -22.30 -1.48
CA SER A 639 -3.38 -23.74 -1.34
C SER A 639 -3.33 -24.09 0.15
N ARG A 640 -4.35 -24.79 0.65
CA ARG A 640 -4.36 -25.35 2.01
C ARG A 640 -4.23 -26.85 1.95
N THR A 641 -3.62 -27.40 2.99
CA THR A 641 -3.58 -28.85 3.20
C THR A 641 -4.42 -29.21 4.42
N LEU A 642 -5.35 -30.13 4.25
CA LEU A 642 -6.15 -30.72 5.34
C LEU A 642 -6.08 -32.25 5.28
N VAL A 643 -6.23 -32.91 6.41
CA VAL A 643 -6.44 -34.36 6.45
C VAL A 643 -7.93 -34.57 6.67
N LEU A 644 -8.63 -35.18 5.72
CA LEU A 644 -10.05 -35.46 5.86
C LEU A 644 -10.23 -36.92 6.28
N SER A 645 -10.94 -37.17 7.39
CA SER A 645 -11.23 -38.53 7.88
C SER A 645 -12.72 -38.76 8.00
N PHE A 646 -13.16 -39.97 7.62
CA PHE A 646 -14.51 -40.45 7.92
C PHE A 646 -14.52 -41.16 9.27
N VAL A 647 -15.48 -40.79 10.11
CA VAL A 647 -15.76 -41.43 11.41
C VAL A 647 -17.21 -41.91 11.46
N ASP A 648 -17.48 -42.92 12.30
CA ASP A 648 -18.84 -43.39 12.51
C ASP A 648 -19.69 -42.38 13.30
N VAL A 649 -20.98 -42.69 13.47
CA VAL A 649 -21.99 -41.79 14.05
C VAL A 649 -21.69 -41.46 15.51
N GLU A 650 -21.21 -42.45 16.27
CA GLU A 650 -20.95 -42.29 17.69
C GLU A 650 -19.71 -41.42 17.91
N GLN A 651 -18.65 -41.70 17.15
CA GLN A 651 -17.43 -40.89 17.17
C GLN A 651 -17.67 -39.48 16.61
N GLY A 652 -18.48 -39.32 15.56
CA GLY A 652 -18.86 -38.02 15.01
C GLY A 652 -19.65 -37.15 16.00
N ARG A 653 -20.58 -37.74 16.76
CA ARG A 653 -21.29 -37.04 17.84
C ARG A 653 -20.37 -36.60 18.96
N ARG A 654 -19.41 -37.46 19.33
CA ARG A 654 -18.42 -37.16 20.35
C ARG A 654 -17.57 -35.95 19.94
N VAL A 655 -17.03 -35.94 18.72
CA VAL A 655 -16.25 -34.81 18.20
C VAL A 655 -17.09 -33.53 18.14
N ALA A 656 -18.35 -33.59 17.70
CA ALA A 656 -19.22 -32.41 17.67
C ALA A 656 -19.52 -31.80 19.05
N GLN A 657 -19.44 -32.59 20.13
CA GLN A 657 -19.70 -32.16 21.51
C GLN A 657 -18.42 -31.76 22.25
N GLU A 658 -17.35 -32.52 22.09
CA GLU A 658 -16.08 -32.33 22.80
C GLU A 658 -15.15 -31.34 22.08
N ASP A 659 -15.22 -31.27 20.74
CA ASP A 659 -14.32 -30.46 19.92
C ASP A 659 -15.02 -29.96 18.62
N PRO A 660 -15.98 -29.02 18.74
CA PRO A 660 -16.85 -28.60 17.64
C PRO A 660 -16.10 -27.97 16.45
N ASP A 661 -14.89 -27.46 16.66
CA ASP A 661 -14.06 -26.88 15.60
C ASP A 661 -13.42 -27.92 14.69
N HIS A 662 -13.33 -29.17 15.13
CA HIS A 662 -12.83 -30.31 14.34
C HIS A 662 -13.93 -31.05 13.56
N TYR A 663 -15.20 -30.74 13.84
CA TYR A 663 -16.35 -31.35 13.18
C TYR A 663 -16.71 -30.67 11.85
N ILE A 664 -16.65 -31.37 10.71
CA ILE A 664 -16.92 -30.76 9.39
C ILE A 664 -18.41 -30.85 9.02
N CYS A 665 -18.98 -32.06 8.91
CA CYS A 665 -20.40 -32.24 8.58
C CYS A 665 -20.95 -33.66 8.88
N ALA A 666 -22.28 -33.78 9.00
CA ALA A 666 -22.99 -35.07 9.13
C ALA A 666 -23.24 -35.75 7.78
N LEU A 667 -23.22 -37.08 7.75
CA LEU A 667 -23.51 -37.90 6.57
C LEU A 667 -24.77 -38.77 6.79
N GLY A 668 -25.77 -38.66 5.90
CA GLY A 668 -27.09 -39.32 6.02
C GLY A 668 -27.53 -40.16 4.81
N SER A 669 -28.59 -40.97 5.01
CA SER A 669 -29.24 -41.82 4.00
C SER A 669 -30.41 -41.11 3.28
N PRO A 670 -30.73 -41.42 2.00
CA PRO A 670 -31.67 -40.63 1.17
C PRO A 670 -33.16 -40.77 1.52
N LEU A 671 -33.52 -41.43 2.61
CA LEU A 671 -34.91 -41.60 3.06
C LEU A 671 -35.07 -41.06 4.49
N GLY A 672 -35.36 -39.77 4.63
CA GLY A 672 -35.76 -39.19 5.91
C GLY A 672 -35.91 -37.67 5.83
N LYS A 673 -37.13 -37.16 6.05
CA LYS A 673 -37.36 -35.72 6.30
C LYS A 673 -36.65 -35.32 7.59
N VAL A 674 -35.91 -34.21 7.54
CA VAL A 674 -35.17 -33.65 8.68
C VAL A 674 -36.15 -33.12 9.74
N VAL A 675 -36.01 -33.58 10.98
CA VAL A 675 -36.59 -32.95 12.17
C VAL A 675 -35.68 -31.80 12.57
N THR A 676 -36.15 -30.57 12.43
CA THR A 676 -35.56 -29.39 13.07
C THR A 676 -35.90 -29.45 14.56
N GLY A 677 -35.02 -30.06 15.35
CA GLY A 677 -35.22 -30.28 16.78
C GLY A 677 -33.94 -30.12 17.57
N LEU A 678 -33.33 -28.94 17.50
CA LEU A 678 -32.33 -28.47 18.47
C LEU A 678 -32.61 -26.99 18.74
N SER A 679 -33.56 -26.74 19.64
CA SER A 679 -33.71 -25.43 20.28
C SER A 679 -32.69 -25.33 21.42
N PRO A 680 -31.90 -24.25 21.54
CA PRO A 680 -30.95 -24.06 22.64
C PRO A 680 -31.65 -23.46 23.86
N ASP A 681 -32.74 -24.10 24.30
CA ASP A 681 -33.46 -23.71 25.51
C ASP A 681 -33.33 -24.82 26.57
N PRO A 682 -32.48 -24.65 27.61
CA PRO A 682 -32.29 -25.64 28.67
C PRO A 682 -33.54 -25.91 29.52
N ASP A 683 -34.59 -25.08 29.42
CA ASP A 683 -35.78 -25.15 30.29
C ASP A 683 -37.04 -25.69 29.60
N SER A 684 -36.96 -26.12 28.34
CA SER A 684 -38.12 -26.70 27.64
C SER A 684 -38.40 -28.14 28.08
N LYS A 685 -39.40 -28.34 28.94
CA LYS A 685 -39.87 -29.66 29.40
C LYS A 685 -40.27 -30.56 28.21
N PRO A 686 -39.91 -31.85 28.21
CA PRO A 686 -40.22 -32.75 27.11
C PRO A 686 -41.71 -33.08 27.07
N GLN A 687 -42.39 -32.70 26.00
CA GLN A 687 -43.69 -33.28 25.67
C GLN A 687 -43.48 -34.68 25.09
N ALA A 688 -43.84 -35.68 25.88
CA ALA A 688 -43.94 -37.07 25.47
C ALA A 688 -45.18 -37.25 24.56
N ASN A 689 -44.93 -37.49 23.27
CA ASN A 689 -45.65 -38.43 22.38
C ASN A 689 -45.49 -38.02 20.91
N ALA A 690 -44.36 -38.37 20.32
CA ALA A 690 -44.24 -38.60 18.89
C ALA A 690 -43.31 -39.81 18.68
N ALA A 691 -43.78 -40.79 17.92
CA ALA A 691 -43.06 -42.04 17.66
C ALA A 691 -41.72 -41.79 16.94
N PRO A 692 -40.65 -42.56 17.23
CA PRO A 692 -39.34 -42.35 16.63
C PRO A 692 -39.28 -43.02 15.26
N ASP A 693 -39.50 -42.25 14.20
CA ASP A 693 -39.05 -42.65 12.86
C ASP A 693 -37.55 -42.32 12.76
N GLN A 694 -36.72 -43.31 13.07
CA GLN A 694 -35.26 -43.18 13.12
C GLN A 694 -34.67 -43.05 11.70
N GLY A 695 -34.43 -41.81 11.26
CA GLY A 695 -33.51 -41.55 10.16
C GLY A 695 -32.07 -41.90 10.58
N VAL A 696 -31.48 -42.92 9.96
CA VAL A 696 -30.12 -43.37 10.28
C VAL A 696 -29.09 -42.40 9.68
N VAL A 697 -28.46 -41.59 10.52
CA VAL A 697 -27.15 -40.95 10.22
C VAL A 697 -26.14 -42.09 10.09
N GLU A 698 -25.30 -42.09 9.04
CA GLU A 698 -24.31 -43.17 8.80
C GLU A 698 -22.90 -42.83 9.31
N GLY A 699 -22.60 -41.56 9.61
CA GLY A 699 -21.32 -41.12 10.18
C GLY A 699 -21.09 -39.61 10.03
N ALA A 700 -19.84 -39.16 10.18
CA ALA A 700 -19.44 -37.77 10.02
C ALA A 700 -18.09 -37.62 9.30
N LEU A 701 -17.87 -36.45 8.71
CA LEU A 701 -16.56 -36.01 8.21
C LEU A 701 -15.92 -35.10 9.26
N VAL A 702 -14.66 -35.35 9.59
CA VAL A 702 -13.87 -34.59 10.59
C VAL A 702 -12.48 -34.26 10.08
N GLU A 703 -11.82 -33.27 10.70
CA GLU A 703 -10.39 -33.01 10.48
C GLU A 703 -9.56 -34.15 11.09
N GLY A 704 -8.98 -34.96 10.20
CA GLY A 704 -8.35 -36.23 10.46
C GLY A 704 -6.92 -36.16 10.96
N ALA A 705 -6.36 -34.98 11.21
CA ALA A 705 -5.02 -34.84 11.82
C ALA A 705 -4.96 -35.41 13.25
N GLN A 706 -6.11 -35.54 13.94
CA GLN A 706 -6.21 -36.20 15.24
C GLN A 706 -6.43 -37.72 15.13
N GLU A 707 -6.79 -38.22 13.94
CA GLU A 707 -7.14 -39.62 13.73
C GLU A 707 -5.90 -40.49 13.61
N ARG A 708 -5.55 -41.19 14.70
CA ARG A 708 -4.38 -42.11 14.77
C ARG A 708 -4.29 -43.10 13.62
N ARG A 709 -5.43 -43.51 13.05
CA ARG A 709 -5.48 -44.44 11.91
C ARG A 709 -4.97 -43.82 10.60
N ALA A 710 -5.02 -42.50 10.44
CA ALA A 710 -4.48 -41.76 9.29
C ALA A 710 -2.95 -41.60 9.37
N HIS A 711 -2.39 -41.54 10.58
CA HIS A 711 -0.96 -41.30 10.81
C HIS A 711 -0.07 -42.38 10.15
N ALA A 712 -0.45 -43.65 10.28
CA ALA A 712 0.31 -44.76 9.69
C ALA A 712 0.42 -44.67 8.16
N GLY A 713 -0.61 -44.17 7.47
CA GLY A 713 -0.56 -43.97 6.03
C GLY A 713 0.25 -42.75 5.62
N LEU A 714 0.17 -41.65 6.37
CA LEU A 714 1.00 -40.46 6.16
C LEU A 714 2.49 -40.79 6.24
N LEU A 715 2.91 -41.58 7.24
CA LEU A 715 4.31 -42.04 7.36
C LEU A 715 4.72 -42.96 6.20
N ARG A 716 3.83 -43.85 5.75
CA ARG A 716 4.10 -44.78 4.62
C ARG A 716 4.34 -44.08 3.28
N LEU A 717 3.83 -42.85 3.10
CA LEU A 717 4.11 -42.05 1.89
C LEU A 717 5.62 -41.89 1.68
N PHE A 718 6.38 -41.78 2.76
CA PHE A 718 7.82 -41.54 2.71
C PHE A 718 8.67 -42.81 2.47
N THR A 719 8.06 -44.00 2.28
CA THR A 719 8.81 -45.28 2.28
C THR A 719 8.74 -46.13 1.01
N GLN A 720 7.79 -45.87 0.10
CA GLN A 720 7.47 -46.83 -0.96
C GLN A 720 7.67 -46.35 -2.42
N ARG A 721 7.35 -45.08 -2.75
CA ARG A 721 7.40 -44.58 -4.15
C ARG A 721 7.89 -43.14 -4.20
N ARG A 722 8.88 -42.85 -5.05
CA ARG A 722 9.39 -41.49 -5.28
C ARG A 722 8.32 -40.55 -5.87
N ARG A 723 7.33 -41.11 -6.55
CA ARG A 723 6.27 -40.40 -7.27
C ARG A 723 4.95 -41.14 -7.12
N ILE A 724 3.90 -40.42 -6.74
CA ILE A 724 2.55 -40.93 -6.52
C ILE A 724 1.60 -40.10 -7.38
N ARG A 725 0.97 -40.75 -8.36
CA ARG A 725 0.05 -40.07 -9.28
C ARG A 725 -1.24 -39.71 -8.55
N GLY A 726 -1.54 -38.42 -8.50
CA GLY A 726 -2.82 -37.90 -8.07
C GLY A 726 -3.84 -37.86 -9.22
N ARG A 727 -5.01 -37.28 -8.95
CA ARG A 727 -6.08 -37.09 -9.95
C ARG A 727 -5.78 -35.94 -10.91
N VAL A 728 -5.12 -34.89 -10.43
CA VAL A 728 -4.80 -33.67 -11.20
C VAL A 728 -3.28 -33.47 -11.29
N GLY A 729 -2.54 -33.76 -10.22
CA GLY A 729 -1.08 -33.59 -10.17
C GLY A 729 -0.33 -34.86 -9.79
N GLU A 730 0.95 -34.70 -9.46
CA GLU A 730 1.82 -35.77 -8.98
C GLU A 730 2.44 -35.37 -7.64
N PHE A 731 2.35 -36.25 -6.64
CA PHE A 731 3.02 -36.06 -5.36
C PHE A 731 4.40 -36.70 -5.42
N VAL A 732 5.44 -35.92 -5.12
CA VAL A 732 6.84 -36.32 -5.19
C VAL A 732 7.43 -36.32 -3.80
N VAL A 733 8.04 -37.45 -3.45
CA VAL A 733 8.72 -37.60 -2.17
C VAL A 733 10.20 -37.27 -2.38
N ILE A 734 10.65 -36.22 -1.70
CA ILE A 734 12.07 -35.92 -1.54
C ILE A 734 12.56 -36.73 -0.34
N HIS A 735 13.54 -37.61 -0.56
CA HIS A 735 14.18 -38.35 0.52
C HIS A 735 15.43 -37.62 0.97
N GLY A 736 15.59 -37.44 2.29
CA GLY A 736 16.85 -37.00 2.87
C GLY A 736 17.88 -38.14 2.91
N ARG A 737 19.12 -37.81 3.28
CA ARG A 737 20.24 -38.79 3.36
C ARG A 737 19.96 -40.02 4.23
N ARG A 738 19.09 -39.90 5.23
CA ARG A 738 18.71 -40.98 6.17
C ARG A 738 17.33 -41.61 5.90
N GLY A 739 16.85 -41.58 4.65
CA GLY A 739 15.56 -42.17 4.28
C GLY A 739 15.39 -43.68 4.55
N LYS A 740 16.48 -44.43 4.76
CA LYS A 740 16.42 -45.85 5.17
C LYS A 740 15.81 -46.03 6.57
N ASP A 741 16.18 -45.16 7.50
CA ASP A 741 15.74 -45.22 8.90
C ASP A 741 14.22 -44.99 9.03
N VAL A 742 13.68 -44.12 8.16
CA VAL A 742 12.23 -43.89 8.05
C VAL A 742 11.49 -45.14 7.55
N ARG A 743 12.10 -45.89 6.62
CA ARG A 743 11.52 -47.13 6.08
C ARG A 743 11.46 -48.23 7.14
N GLU A 744 12.52 -48.37 7.93
CA GLU A 744 12.55 -49.30 9.07
C GLU A 744 11.51 -48.92 10.12
N LEU A 745 11.42 -47.64 10.47
CA LEU A 745 10.41 -47.13 11.41
C LEU A 745 8.99 -47.38 10.91
N ALA A 746 8.66 -47.07 9.65
CA ALA A 746 7.30 -47.29 9.15
C ALA A 746 6.90 -48.78 9.12
N ASN A 747 7.87 -49.67 8.90
CA ASN A 747 7.63 -51.12 8.94
C ASN A 747 7.34 -51.62 10.36
N SER A 748 7.86 -50.95 11.40
CA SER A 748 7.62 -51.32 12.80
C SER A 748 6.29 -50.79 13.37
N GLN A 749 5.49 -50.07 12.57
CA GLN A 749 4.20 -49.48 12.97
C GLN A 749 4.25 -48.73 14.33
N PRO A 750 5.01 -47.61 14.41
CA PRO A 750 5.23 -46.93 15.67
C PRO A 750 3.94 -46.31 16.19
N GLU A 751 3.83 -46.15 17.51
CA GLU A 751 2.81 -45.30 18.10
C GLU A 751 2.93 -43.86 17.56
N SER A 752 1.82 -43.17 17.43
CA SER A 752 1.78 -41.82 16.89
C SER A 752 0.88 -40.92 17.71
N GLU A 753 1.33 -39.70 17.96
CA GLU A 753 0.60 -38.68 18.71
C GLU A 753 0.61 -37.36 17.92
N LEU A 754 -0.54 -36.67 17.91
CA LEU A 754 -0.61 -35.27 17.48
C LEU A 754 -0.13 -34.42 18.66
N LEU A 755 0.80 -33.50 18.42
CA LEU A 755 1.29 -32.58 19.45
C LEU A 755 0.33 -31.38 19.61
N PRO A 756 0.24 -30.77 20.81
CA PRO A 756 -0.67 -29.65 21.11
C PRO A 756 -0.54 -28.43 20.16
N GLU A 757 -1.62 -27.64 20.05
CA GLU A 757 -1.90 -26.61 19.03
C GLU A 757 -1.11 -25.28 19.11
N ASP A 758 0.02 -25.21 19.80
CA ASP A 758 0.81 -23.96 19.87
C ASP A 758 1.55 -23.61 18.54
N SER A 759 1.30 -24.34 17.45
CA SER A 759 1.90 -24.10 16.14
C SER A 759 0.86 -23.94 15.04
N ALA A 760 1.09 -23.03 14.09
CA ALA A 760 0.23 -22.78 12.93
C ALA A 760 0.10 -24.00 11.96
N ASN A 761 0.74 -25.12 12.28
CA ASN A 761 0.86 -26.33 11.47
C ASN A 761 0.45 -27.58 12.26
N SER A 762 0.17 -28.70 11.58
CA SER A 762 -0.11 -29.97 12.28
C SER A 762 1.16 -30.78 12.48
N LEU A 763 1.48 -31.11 13.73
CA LEU A 763 2.70 -31.81 14.13
C LEU A 763 2.38 -33.21 14.65
N ILE A 764 2.79 -34.25 13.93
CA ILE A 764 2.57 -35.65 14.32
C ILE A 764 3.91 -36.29 14.66
N ALA A 765 4.08 -36.76 15.89
CA ALA A 765 5.25 -37.51 16.34
C ALA A 765 5.03 -39.01 16.16
N TYR A 766 6.03 -39.72 15.61
CA TYR A 766 6.04 -41.16 15.38
C TYR A 766 7.10 -41.83 16.24
N GLY A 767 6.66 -42.60 17.23
CA GLY A 767 7.50 -43.31 18.19
C GLY A 767 8.51 -42.40 18.90
N ARG A 768 8.24 -41.09 18.95
CA ARG A 768 9.16 -40.02 19.39
C ARG A 768 10.56 -40.10 18.75
N LYS A 769 10.64 -40.58 17.51
CA LYS A 769 11.89 -40.64 16.71
C LYS A 769 11.82 -39.74 15.48
N VAL A 770 10.62 -39.60 14.91
CA VAL A 770 10.37 -38.84 13.70
C VAL A 770 9.18 -37.91 13.93
N LEU A 771 9.30 -36.68 13.45
CA LEU A 771 8.24 -35.68 13.48
C LEU A 771 7.82 -35.35 12.04
N LEU A 772 6.52 -35.45 11.76
CA LEU A 772 5.90 -34.97 10.54
C LEU A 772 5.26 -33.61 10.82
N LYS A 773 5.73 -32.59 10.11
CA LYS A 773 5.09 -31.27 10.03
C LYS A 773 4.27 -31.22 8.75
N ILE A 774 2.96 -31.05 8.88
CA ILE A 774 2.04 -30.80 7.76
C ILE A 774 1.80 -29.31 7.69
N PHE A 775 2.17 -28.70 6.56
CA PHE A 775 2.00 -27.27 6.36
C PHE A 775 0.53 -26.97 6.03
N ARG A 776 -0.15 -26.26 6.94
CA ARG A 776 -1.58 -25.92 6.76
C ARG A 776 -1.75 -24.82 5.71
N HIS A 777 -0.83 -23.86 5.67
CA HIS A 777 -0.73 -22.82 4.66
C HIS A 777 0.39 -23.15 3.67
N THR A 778 0.04 -23.36 2.41
CA THR A 778 1.00 -23.73 1.36
C THR A 778 0.91 -22.78 0.18
N ALA A 779 2.05 -22.49 -0.45
CA ALA A 779 2.09 -21.69 -1.66
C ALA A 779 3.15 -22.25 -2.61
N GLU A 780 3.06 -21.82 -3.87
CA GLU A 780 4.01 -22.18 -4.92
C GLU A 780 5.41 -21.63 -4.60
N GLY A 781 6.44 -22.46 -4.78
CA GLY A 781 7.82 -22.12 -4.52
C GLY A 781 8.40 -22.75 -3.25
N GLY A 782 9.62 -22.34 -2.90
CA GLY A 782 10.34 -22.90 -1.75
C GLY A 782 9.74 -22.51 -0.40
N ASN A 783 9.71 -23.44 0.55
CA ASN A 783 9.33 -23.18 1.94
C ASN A 783 10.60 -22.93 2.79
N PRO A 784 10.68 -21.82 3.56
CA PRO A 784 11.86 -21.48 4.38
C PRO A 784 12.31 -22.59 5.33
N ASP A 785 11.38 -23.25 6.02
CA ASP A 785 11.69 -24.31 7.00
C ASP A 785 12.34 -25.51 6.30
N LEU A 786 11.80 -25.91 5.14
CA LEU A 786 12.40 -26.97 4.33
C LEU A 786 13.78 -26.56 3.80
N GLU A 787 13.90 -25.38 3.19
CA GLU A 787 15.15 -24.90 2.58
C GLU A 787 16.28 -24.82 3.62
N VAL A 788 16.01 -24.14 4.74
CA VAL A 788 17.01 -23.86 5.78
C VAL A 788 17.41 -25.14 6.50
N VAL A 789 16.45 -25.96 6.95
CA VAL A 789 16.78 -27.22 7.64
C VAL A 789 17.55 -28.16 6.71
N ARG A 790 17.15 -28.26 5.44
CA ARG A 790 17.88 -29.10 4.47
C ARG A 790 19.27 -28.55 4.17
N TYR A 791 19.44 -27.24 4.03
CA TYR A 791 20.75 -26.61 3.85
C TYR A 791 21.66 -26.86 5.07
N LEU A 792 21.17 -26.55 6.27
CA LEU A 792 21.89 -26.75 7.52
C LEU A 792 22.30 -28.20 7.73
N THR A 793 21.41 -29.17 7.50
CA THR A 793 21.69 -30.58 7.77
C THR A 793 22.41 -31.32 6.65
N GLU A 794 22.05 -31.09 5.38
CA GLU A 794 22.63 -31.82 4.25
C GLU A 794 23.83 -31.10 3.62
N LYS A 795 23.85 -29.77 3.57
CA LYS A 795 24.95 -29.02 2.92
C LYS A 795 26.04 -28.64 3.90
N VAL A 796 25.66 -28.05 5.04
CA VAL A 796 26.62 -27.47 5.99
C VAL A 796 27.00 -28.44 7.12
N GLY A 797 26.11 -29.35 7.49
CA GLY A 797 26.33 -30.32 8.57
C GLY A 797 26.17 -29.73 9.97
N PHE A 798 25.32 -28.72 10.15
CA PHE A 798 25.01 -28.11 11.44
C PHE A 798 24.25 -29.11 12.33
N LYS A 799 24.84 -29.47 13.47
CA LYS A 799 24.36 -30.55 14.35
C LYS A 799 23.22 -30.15 15.29
N HIS A 800 22.97 -28.85 15.46
CA HIS A 800 22.02 -28.33 16.44
C HIS A 800 20.67 -27.94 15.82
N THR A 801 20.26 -28.71 14.82
CA THR A 801 18.93 -28.64 14.23
C THR A 801 18.47 -30.06 13.85
N PRO A 802 17.16 -30.38 13.88
CA PRO A 802 16.71 -31.74 13.62
C PRO A 802 17.08 -32.22 12.22
N GLU A 803 17.51 -33.48 12.12
CA GLU A 803 17.88 -34.06 10.83
C GLU A 803 16.72 -34.08 9.83
N PHE A 804 16.99 -33.67 8.59
CA PHE A 804 16.02 -33.77 7.51
C PHE A 804 15.89 -35.23 7.02
N TYR A 805 14.68 -35.78 7.07
CA TYR A 805 14.39 -37.15 6.63
C TYR A 805 13.64 -37.21 5.30
N GLY A 806 12.82 -36.21 5.00
CA GLY A 806 12.19 -36.09 3.69
C GLY A 806 11.16 -34.98 3.62
N ALA A 807 10.65 -34.71 2.43
CA ALA A 807 9.55 -33.78 2.21
C ALA A 807 8.60 -34.35 1.16
N LEU A 808 7.32 -33.99 1.29
CA LEU A 808 6.30 -34.30 0.31
C LEU A 808 6.00 -33.01 -0.47
N GLN A 809 6.28 -33.03 -1.77
CA GLN A 809 5.95 -31.94 -2.69
C GLN A 809 4.79 -32.33 -3.59
N TYR A 810 3.95 -31.36 -3.94
CA TYR A 810 2.90 -31.51 -4.93
C TYR A 810 3.30 -30.77 -6.22
N LEU A 811 3.35 -31.49 -7.33
CA LEU A 811 3.72 -30.98 -8.66
C LEU A 811 2.51 -30.94 -9.58
N ARG A 812 2.36 -29.82 -10.30
CA ARG A 812 1.37 -29.64 -11.36
C ARG A 812 2.05 -29.16 -12.64
N THR A 813 1.51 -29.55 -13.79
CA THR A 813 2.01 -29.09 -15.09
C THR A 813 1.84 -27.57 -15.19
N GLY A 814 2.94 -26.84 -15.37
CA GLY A 814 2.93 -25.37 -15.51
C GLY A 814 3.00 -24.56 -14.21
N HIS A 815 3.21 -25.19 -13.05
CA HIS A 815 3.31 -24.52 -11.74
C HIS A 815 4.60 -24.90 -10.98
N GLU A 816 5.05 -24.06 -10.05
CA GLU A 816 6.18 -24.40 -9.16
C GLU A 816 5.80 -25.48 -8.11
N PRO A 817 6.76 -26.26 -7.60
CA PRO A 817 6.50 -27.24 -6.54
C PRO A 817 5.93 -26.60 -5.27
N VAL A 818 4.93 -27.23 -4.66
CA VAL A 818 4.35 -26.83 -3.36
C VAL A 818 4.79 -27.83 -2.29
N VAL A 819 5.32 -27.35 -1.16
CA VAL A 819 5.68 -28.22 -0.02
C VAL A 819 4.46 -28.46 0.86
N VAL A 820 4.01 -29.71 0.91
CA VAL A 820 2.78 -30.13 1.63
C VAL A 820 3.11 -30.60 3.05
N ALA A 821 4.21 -31.34 3.19
CA ALA A 821 4.66 -31.84 4.48
C ALA A 821 6.17 -32.04 4.51
N MET A 822 6.76 -31.99 5.70
CA MET A 822 8.17 -32.23 5.95
C MET A 822 8.34 -33.23 7.09
N LEU A 823 9.26 -34.16 6.89
CA LEU A 823 9.64 -35.18 7.85
C LEU A 823 11.04 -34.87 8.38
N ARG A 824 11.14 -34.74 9.70
CA ARG A 824 12.41 -34.45 10.39
C ARG A 824 12.59 -35.35 11.62
N GLY A 825 13.80 -35.35 12.19
CA GLY A 825 14.04 -35.96 13.49
C GLY A 825 13.12 -35.39 14.56
N TYR A 826 12.53 -36.25 15.39
CA TYR A 826 11.87 -35.79 16.61
C TYR A 826 12.95 -35.44 17.63
N VAL A 827 12.89 -34.23 18.18
CA VAL A 827 13.78 -33.82 19.27
C VAL A 827 13.10 -34.18 20.57
N GLN A 828 13.67 -35.16 21.28
CA GLN A 828 13.26 -35.42 22.65
C GLN A 828 13.83 -34.31 23.54
N SER A 829 12.96 -33.42 23.97
CA SER A 829 13.31 -32.31 24.87
C SER A 829 12.70 -32.49 26.24
N GLU A 830 13.42 -32.06 27.26
CA GLU A 830 12.94 -32.02 28.64
C GLU A 830 12.12 -30.74 28.88
N SER A 831 12.45 -29.67 28.16
CA SER A 831 11.81 -28.35 28.24
C SER A 831 12.22 -27.48 27.05
N THR A 832 11.62 -26.29 26.93
CA THR A 832 12.11 -25.22 26.06
C THR A 832 13.05 -24.28 26.81
N ALA A 833 13.83 -23.45 26.10
CA ALA A 833 14.60 -22.39 26.74
C ALA A 833 13.70 -21.40 27.47
N TRP A 834 12.47 -21.17 26.98
CA TRP A 834 11.46 -20.36 27.65
C TRP A 834 11.13 -20.91 29.03
N ASP A 835 10.85 -22.21 29.14
CA ASP A 835 10.48 -22.85 30.41
C ASP A 835 11.64 -22.83 31.42
N ILE A 836 12.89 -23.01 30.94
CA ILE A 836 14.09 -22.92 31.76
C ILE A 836 14.22 -21.52 32.33
N CYS A 837 14.11 -20.49 31.48
CA CYS A 837 14.19 -19.09 31.91
C CYS A 837 13.05 -18.74 32.87
N ALA A 838 11.80 -19.13 32.59
CA ALA A 838 10.66 -18.88 33.46
C ALA A 838 10.84 -19.51 34.85
N THR A 839 11.34 -20.76 34.90
CA THR A 839 11.62 -21.46 36.16
C THR A 839 12.75 -20.78 36.93
N ALA A 840 13.84 -20.41 36.25
CA ALA A 840 14.97 -19.71 36.85
C ALA A 840 14.57 -18.35 37.43
N LEU A 841 13.75 -17.58 36.71
CA LEU A 841 13.19 -16.31 37.17
C LEU A 841 12.35 -16.48 38.44
N GLY A 842 11.52 -17.53 38.52
CA GLY A 842 10.76 -17.83 39.73
C GLY A 842 11.63 -18.11 40.96
N ILE A 843 12.71 -18.88 40.77
CA ILE A 843 13.71 -19.14 41.82
C ILE A 843 14.45 -17.86 42.19
N TYR A 844 14.86 -17.06 41.20
CA TYR A 844 15.54 -15.80 41.38
C TYR A 844 14.70 -14.81 42.20
N PHE A 845 13.43 -14.64 41.86
CA PHE A 845 12.50 -13.81 42.63
C PHE A 845 12.33 -14.32 44.07
N THR A 846 12.22 -15.63 44.26
CA THR A 846 12.12 -16.22 45.61
C THR A 846 13.36 -15.88 46.46
N ARG A 847 14.57 -15.89 45.88
CA ARG A 847 15.81 -15.50 46.57
C ARG A 847 15.87 -14.01 46.88
N VAL A 848 15.47 -13.17 45.92
CA VAL A 848 15.36 -11.71 46.12
C VAL A 848 14.42 -11.39 47.28
N LEU A 849 13.27 -12.06 47.36
CA LEU A 849 12.31 -11.88 48.46
C LEU A 849 12.86 -12.40 49.81
N ALA A 850 13.73 -13.40 49.81
CA ALA A 850 14.34 -13.94 51.02
C ALA A 850 15.44 -13.02 51.60
N GLU A 851 16.13 -12.25 50.76
CA GLU A 851 17.25 -11.36 51.14
C GLU A 851 16.84 -9.88 51.21
N GLU A 852 15.54 -9.61 51.22
CA GLU A 852 14.92 -8.29 51.04
C GLU A 852 15.38 -7.23 52.06
N GLN A 853 15.67 -7.62 53.30
CA GLN A 853 16.10 -6.67 54.35
C GLN A 853 17.57 -6.26 54.22
N THR A 854 18.35 -6.92 53.35
CA THR A 854 19.81 -6.77 53.27
C THR A 854 20.31 -6.20 51.94
N MET A 855 19.50 -6.17 50.88
CA MET A 855 19.92 -5.65 49.57
C MET A 855 18.93 -4.63 48.97
N PRO A 856 19.38 -3.39 48.66
CA PRO A 856 18.56 -2.43 47.92
C PRO A 856 18.33 -2.89 46.46
N PRO A 857 17.21 -2.48 45.83
CA PRO A 857 16.95 -2.82 44.43
C PRO A 857 18.05 -2.28 43.50
N PRO A 858 18.44 -3.05 42.46
CA PRO A 858 19.50 -2.66 41.56
C PRO A 858 19.11 -1.39 40.81
N ARG A 859 20.03 -0.41 40.77
CA ARG A 859 19.92 0.75 39.89
C ARG A 859 20.57 0.40 38.57
N LEU A 860 19.76 0.20 37.53
CA LEU A 860 20.27 0.03 36.18
C LEU A 860 20.89 1.36 35.72
N ARG A 861 22.17 1.34 35.31
CA ARG A 861 22.77 2.45 34.59
C ARG A 861 22.32 2.38 33.13
N ALA A 862 21.96 3.52 32.55
CA ALA A 862 21.67 3.62 31.12
C ALA A 862 22.98 3.37 30.35
N THR A 863 23.20 2.12 29.96
CA THR A 863 24.26 1.72 29.05
C THR A 863 23.66 0.72 28.08
N THR A 864 24.02 0.80 26.80
CA THR A 864 23.56 -0.15 25.79
C THR A 864 23.96 -1.59 26.17
N LEU A 865 23.17 -2.61 25.80
CA LEU A 865 23.47 -4.01 26.15
C LEU A 865 24.87 -4.47 25.71
N ALA A 866 25.44 -3.84 24.66
CA ALA A 866 26.81 -4.08 24.22
C ALA A 866 27.86 -3.48 25.19
N ARG A 867 27.54 -2.36 25.86
CA ARG A 867 28.40 -1.64 26.82
C ARG A 867 28.18 -2.02 28.29
N ALA A 868 27.00 -2.51 28.64
CA ALA A 868 26.64 -2.93 30.00
C ALA A 868 27.57 -4.05 30.54
N ASP A 869 28.15 -4.88 29.66
CA ASP A 869 29.07 -5.96 30.04
C ASP A 869 30.47 -5.43 30.47
N ALA A 870 31.03 -4.43 29.78
CA ALA A 870 32.42 -4.00 30.01
C ALA A 870 32.67 -3.32 31.37
N GLN A 871 31.66 -2.67 31.96
CA GLN A 871 31.79 -1.95 33.23
C GLN A 871 31.11 -2.63 34.43
N GLU A 872 30.05 -3.42 34.25
CA GLU A 872 29.26 -3.95 35.38
C GLU A 872 29.62 -5.38 35.80
N LEU A 873 30.55 -6.04 35.10
CA LEU A 873 31.09 -7.37 35.46
C LEU A 873 32.46 -7.33 36.16
N ALA A 874 33.09 -6.15 36.22
CA ALA A 874 34.35 -5.93 36.93
C ALA A 874 34.17 -5.58 38.42
N ALA A 875 32.93 -5.33 38.86
CA ALA A 875 32.61 -5.09 40.26
C ALA A 875 32.07 -6.38 40.90
N ASP A 876 32.70 -6.83 41.98
CA ASP A 876 32.14 -7.84 42.90
C ASP A 876 30.86 -7.27 43.54
N THR A 877 29.74 -7.37 42.83
CA THR A 877 28.44 -6.91 43.32
C THR A 877 27.73 -8.05 44.09
N PRO A 878 27.09 -7.76 45.23
CA PRO A 878 26.41 -8.78 46.07
C PRO A 878 25.31 -9.60 45.38
N ASP A 879 24.81 -9.12 44.24
CA ASP A 879 23.78 -9.71 43.37
C ASP A 879 24.26 -10.97 42.61
N GLN A 880 25.57 -11.19 42.44
CA GLN A 880 26.11 -12.40 41.79
C GLN A 880 25.72 -13.69 42.53
N LEU A 881 25.47 -13.61 43.85
CA LEU A 881 25.05 -14.74 44.68
C LEU A 881 23.59 -15.17 44.42
N LEU A 882 22.77 -14.29 43.83
CA LEU A 882 21.35 -14.54 43.57
C LEU A 882 21.11 -15.24 42.23
N LEU A 883 21.95 -14.98 41.23
CA LEU A 883 21.87 -15.61 39.91
C LEU A 883 22.32 -17.07 39.98
N ASP A 884 21.60 -17.95 39.30
CA ASP A 884 21.96 -19.37 39.27
C ASP A 884 22.93 -19.69 38.11
N GLU A 885 24.07 -20.31 38.44
CA GLU A 885 25.07 -20.79 37.48
C GLU A 885 24.50 -21.66 36.34
N PRO A 886 23.52 -22.57 36.57
CA PRO A 886 22.92 -23.36 35.49
C PRO A 886 22.28 -22.50 34.39
N THR A 887 21.59 -21.43 34.76
CA THR A 887 20.96 -20.49 33.79
C THR A 887 22.02 -19.69 33.03
N ILE A 888 23.06 -19.21 33.70
CA ILE A 888 24.19 -18.53 33.03
C ILE A 888 24.85 -19.47 32.00
N ALA A 889 25.07 -20.73 32.37
CA ALA A 889 25.60 -21.75 31.48
C ALA A 889 24.63 -22.10 30.34
N ALA A 890 23.31 -22.03 30.56
CA ALA A 890 22.30 -22.19 29.53
C ALA A 890 22.34 -21.04 28.52
N MET A 891 22.34 -19.79 28.96
CA MET A 891 22.41 -18.60 28.08
C MET A 891 23.71 -18.56 27.27
N THR A 892 24.83 -18.95 27.89
CA THR A 892 26.12 -19.10 27.19
C THR A 892 26.03 -20.16 26.08
N ARG A 893 25.38 -21.30 26.33
CA ARG A 893 25.17 -22.32 25.29
C ARG A 893 24.26 -21.79 24.18
N ILE A 894 23.16 -21.12 24.51
CA ILE A 894 22.24 -20.53 23.52
C ILE A 894 22.98 -19.54 22.62
N GLY A 895 23.81 -18.65 23.18
CA GLY A 895 24.64 -17.70 22.42
C GLY A 895 25.57 -18.40 21.43
N ARG A 896 26.30 -19.41 21.92
CA ARG A 896 27.20 -20.23 21.10
C ARG A 896 26.47 -20.96 19.97
N ARG A 897 25.32 -21.57 20.23
CA ARG A 897 24.54 -22.32 19.21
C ARG A 897 23.96 -21.39 18.15
N THR A 898 23.49 -20.22 18.57
CA THR A 898 23.00 -19.18 17.65
C THR A 898 24.11 -18.68 16.73
N ALA A 899 25.31 -18.41 17.27
CA ALA A 899 26.47 -18.01 16.47
C ALA A 899 26.87 -19.09 15.46
N GLN A 900 26.92 -20.35 15.90
CA GLN A 900 27.24 -21.47 15.01
C GLN A 900 26.21 -21.67 13.89
N MET A 901 24.93 -21.40 14.16
CA MET A 901 23.88 -21.41 13.16
C MET A 901 24.09 -20.30 12.12
N HIS A 902 24.35 -19.06 12.55
CA HIS A 902 24.60 -17.95 11.64
C HIS A 902 25.89 -18.13 10.83
N LEU A 903 26.96 -18.64 11.44
CA LEU A 903 28.19 -19.05 10.73
C LEU A 903 27.91 -20.12 9.67
N ALA A 904 27.03 -21.08 9.97
CA ALA A 904 26.61 -22.09 9.01
C ALA A 904 25.82 -21.49 7.83
N LEU A 905 24.94 -20.51 8.10
CA LEU A 905 24.13 -19.82 7.09
C LEU A 905 24.91 -18.78 6.28
N ALA A 906 26.01 -18.27 6.83
CA ALA A 906 26.90 -17.30 6.18
C ALA A 906 28.01 -17.94 5.33
N ARG A 907 28.06 -19.27 5.26
CA ARG A 907 29.11 -19.98 4.53
C ARG A 907 29.00 -19.72 3.03
N ASP A 908 30.13 -19.41 2.39
CA ASP A 908 30.20 -19.30 0.94
C ASP A 908 29.70 -20.57 0.24
N THR A 909 28.83 -20.37 -0.74
CA THR A 909 28.09 -21.44 -1.42
C THR A 909 27.69 -20.99 -2.82
N ASP A 910 27.67 -21.93 -3.77
CA ASP A 910 27.12 -21.72 -5.11
C ASP A 910 25.58 -21.70 -5.12
N ASP A 911 24.96 -22.02 -3.99
CA ASP A 911 23.50 -21.92 -3.82
C ASP A 911 23.07 -20.46 -3.61
N LEU A 912 22.58 -19.83 -4.68
CA LEU A 912 22.16 -18.42 -4.69
C LEU A 912 21.12 -18.07 -3.61
N ALA A 913 20.31 -19.03 -3.15
CA ALA A 913 19.32 -18.79 -2.09
C ALA A 913 19.98 -18.58 -0.71
N PHE A 914 21.21 -19.06 -0.52
CA PHE A 914 21.98 -18.99 0.73
C PHE A 914 23.26 -18.17 0.62
N ALA A 915 23.75 -17.90 -0.59
CA ALA A 915 24.92 -17.06 -0.82
C ALA A 915 24.77 -15.70 -0.11
N PRO A 916 25.68 -15.31 0.80
CA PRO A 916 25.60 -14.04 1.51
C PRO A 916 25.57 -12.84 0.57
N GLU A 917 24.89 -11.77 0.97
CA GLU A 917 24.78 -10.52 0.21
C GLU A 917 25.35 -9.33 0.99
N PRO A 918 25.87 -8.29 0.34
CA PRO A 918 26.37 -7.10 1.06
C PRO A 918 25.30 -6.41 1.91
N PHE A 919 25.65 -5.97 3.12
CA PHE A 919 24.86 -5.01 3.90
C PHE A 919 25.16 -3.58 3.39
N ASP A 920 24.55 -3.20 2.27
CA ASP A 920 24.84 -1.95 1.58
C ASP A 920 23.96 -0.77 2.00
N ALA A 921 24.25 0.42 1.44
CA ALA A 921 23.50 1.64 1.71
C ALA A 921 22.03 1.54 1.25
N THR A 922 21.75 0.81 0.18
CA THR A 922 20.40 0.60 -0.34
C THR A 922 19.57 -0.23 0.64
N TYR A 923 20.14 -1.29 1.20
CA TYR A 923 19.50 -2.07 2.25
C TYR A 923 19.30 -1.26 3.54
N ARG A 924 20.30 -0.48 3.98
CA ARG A 924 20.13 0.42 5.15
C ARG A 924 19.03 1.45 4.92
N ARG A 925 18.95 2.03 3.73
CA ARG A 925 17.88 2.98 3.34
C ARG A 925 16.51 2.29 3.36
N ALA A 926 16.40 1.08 2.82
CA ALA A 926 15.16 0.30 2.84
C ALA A 926 14.72 -0.02 4.28
N VAL A 927 15.65 -0.43 5.15
CA VAL A 927 15.35 -0.69 6.57
C VAL A 927 15.00 0.60 7.31
N PHE A 928 15.69 1.72 7.02
CA PHE A 928 15.33 3.04 7.55
C PHE A 928 13.88 3.40 7.21
N GLN A 929 13.49 3.31 5.94
CA GLN A 929 12.13 3.66 5.51
C GLN A 929 11.08 2.74 6.14
N ASP A 930 11.36 1.44 6.20
CA ASP A 930 10.48 0.44 6.80
C ASP A 930 10.26 0.72 8.29
N ILE A 931 11.33 0.96 9.07
CA ILE A 931 11.23 1.27 10.49
C ILE A 931 10.54 2.62 10.68
N TYR A 932 10.97 3.68 9.98
CA TYR A 932 10.42 5.03 10.12
C TYR A 932 8.92 5.10 9.83
N GLY A 933 8.45 4.44 8.75
CA GLY A 933 7.02 4.38 8.42
C GLY A 933 6.20 3.52 9.37
N LYS A 934 6.78 2.44 9.93
CA LYS A 934 6.12 1.63 10.97
C LYS A 934 6.01 2.37 12.29
N THR A 935 7.11 2.94 12.79
CA THR A 935 7.14 3.60 14.09
C THR A 935 6.25 4.83 14.12
N ARG A 936 6.18 5.62 13.04
CA ARG A 936 5.20 6.73 12.94
C ARG A 936 3.77 6.23 13.13
N ARG A 937 3.36 5.20 12.38
CA ARG A 937 2.01 4.61 12.49
C ARG A 937 1.71 4.08 13.89
N ILE A 938 2.68 3.40 14.52
CA ILE A 938 2.51 2.82 15.87
C ILE A 938 2.46 3.92 16.94
N LEU A 939 3.28 4.97 16.83
CA LEU A 939 3.22 6.12 17.73
C LEU A 939 1.89 6.86 17.59
N ASP A 940 1.37 7.00 16.37
CA ASP A 940 0.05 7.57 16.15
C ASP A 940 -1.04 6.65 16.78
N GLN A 941 -0.94 5.33 16.64
CA GLN A 941 -1.83 4.38 17.32
C GLN A 941 -1.76 4.52 18.86
N LEU A 942 -0.56 4.68 19.43
CA LEU A 942 -0.36 4.88 20.86
C LEU A 942 -1.01 6.18 21.32
N GLU A 943 -0.84 7.28 20.58
CA GLU A 943 -1.46 8.57 20.84
C GLU A 943 -2.98 8.49 20.89
N HIS A 944 -3.57 7.70 19.99
CA HIS A 944 -5.01 7.43 20.00
C HIS A 944 -5.45 6.57 21.19
N ALA A 945 -4.61 5.66 21.66
CA ALA A 945 -4.93 4.77 22.78
C ALA A 945 -4.87 5.47 24.15
N ARG A 946 -4.13 6.58 24.28
CA ARG A 946 -3.87 7.31 25.54
C ARG A 946 -5.10 7.58 26.39
N ALA A 947 -6.18 8.08 25.79
CA ALA A 947 -7.42 8.43 26.50
C ALA A 947 -8.10 7.23 27.18
N SER A 948 -7.75 6.00 26.77
CA SER A 948 -8.25 4.75 27.35
C SER A 948 -7.26 4.06 28.29
N LEU A 949 -6.07 4.63 28.49
CA LEU A 949 -5.03 4.07 29.35
C LEU A 949 -5.20 4.52 30.81
N PRO A 950 -4.84 3.67 31.80
CA PRO A 950 -4.69 4.09 33.19
C PRO A 950 -3.70 5.26 33.33
N GLN A 951 -3.85 6.10 34.35
CA GLN A 951 -3.05 7.32 34.53
C GLN A 951 -1.53 7.10 34.52
N GLU A 952 -1.05 6.01 35.12
CA GLU A 952 0.38 5.65 35.09
C GLU A 952 0.89 5.29 33.68
N ASP A 953 0.02 4.70 32.86
CA ASP A 953 0.34 4.23 31.50
C ASP A 953 0.25 5.35 30.49
N ASP A 954 -0.66 6.30 30.71
CA ASP A 954 -0.76 7.54 29.95
C ASP A 954 0.50 8.41 30.11
N LEU A 955 1.05 8.53 31.32
CA LEU A 955 2.32 9.26 31.56
C LEU A 955 3.50 8.61 30.81
N LEU A 956 3.59 7.27 30.81
CA LEU A 956 4.62 6.55 30.06
C LEU A 956 4.40 6.64 28.55
N ALA A 957 3.14 6.61 28.09
CA ALA A 957 2.79 6.81 26.70
C ALA A 957 3.14 8.22 26.22
N GLU A 958 2.91 9.24 27.05
CA GLU A 958 3.30 10.62 26.80
C GLU A 958 4.82 10.77 26.65
N GLN A 959 5.58 10.19 27.58
CA GLN A 959 7.04 10.14 27.49
C GLN A 959 7.48 9.42 26.21
N THR A 960 6.83 8.32 25.84
CA THR A 960 7.13 7.59 24.60
C THR A 960 6.79 8.41 23.36
N LEU A 961 5.78 9.28 23.38
CA LEU A 961 5.49 10.18 22.26
C LEU A 961 6.53 11.29 22.13
N SER A 962 7.14 11.74 23.22
CA SER A 962 8.23 12.73 23.17
C SER A 962 9.53 12.20 22.56
N VAL A 963 9.67 10.89 22.37
CA VAL A 963 10.88 10.30 21.74
C VAL A 963 10.90 10.38 20.21
N ARG A 964 9.90 11.01 19.57
CA ARG A 964 9.81 11.14 18.09
C ARG A 964 11.08 11.74 17.49
N GLU A 965 11.62 12.80 18.09
CA GLU A 965 12.85 13.46 17.65
C GLU A 965 14.11 12.60 17.88
N PRO A 966 14.38 12.06 19.10
CA PRO A 966 15.46 11.09 19.33
C PRO A 966 15.42 9.88 18.38
N LEU A 967 14.23 9.33 18.12
CA LEU A 967 14.04 8.21 17.21
C LEU A 967 14.42 8.59 15.77
N ALA A 968 13.97 9.75 15.28
CA ALA A 968 14.35 10.24 13.97
C ALA A 968 15.88 10.43 13.87
N ALA A 969 16.51 11.01 14.89
CA ALA A 969 17.95 11.21 14.94
C ALA A 969 18.73 9.88 14.89
N LEU A 970 18.30 8.86 15.66
CA LEU A 970 18.90 7.52 15.62
C LEU A 970 18.77 6.86 14.24
N LEU A 971 17.57 6.93 13.64
CA LEU A 971 17.31 6.34 12.33
C LEU A 971 18.10 7.05 11.23
N HIS A 972 18.23 8.38 11.27
CA HIS A 972 19.10 9.14 10.37
C HIS A 972 20.57 8.74 10.53
N ARG A 973 21.06 8.55 11.76
CA ARG A 973 22.40 8.02 12.01
C ARG A 973 22.58 6.63 11.43
N PHE A 974 21.65 5.70 11.65
CA PHE A 974 21.69 4.34 11.08
C PHE A 974 21.77 4.34 9.54
N ARG A 975 21.02 5.25 8.91
CA ARG A 975 20.98 5.41 7.45
C ARG A 975 22.31 5.92 6.89
N ASP A 976 22.89 6.91 7.54
CA ASP A 976 24.01 7.69 7.03
C ASP A 976 25.37 7.11 7.45
N THR A 977 25.46 6.38 8.57
CA THR A 977 26.69 5.68 8.98
C THR A 977 26.94 4.46 8.09
N PRO A 978 28.08 4.37 7.39
CA PRO A 978 28.48 3.16 6.68
C PRO A 978 28.72 2.02 7.67
N VAL A 979 28.07 0.89 7.44
CA VAL A 979 28.22 -0.32 8.27
C VAL A 979 28.74 -1.44 7.38
N GLN A 980 29.82 -2.09 7.81
CA GLN A 980 30.31 -3.31 7.18
C GLN A 980 29.52 -4.51 7.69
N GLY A 981 29.21 -5.45 6.80
CA GLY A 981 28.47 -6.67 7.15
C GLY A 981 27.87 -7.35 5.93
N LEU A 982 27.26 -8.51 6.17
CA LEU A 982 26.57 -9.30 5.16
C LEU A 982 25.17 -9.66 5.65
N LYS A 983 24.27 -9.83 4.69
CA LYS A 983 22.95 -10.42 4.85
C LYS A 983 23.02 -11.90 4.53
N THR A 984 22.41 -12.72 5.37
CA THR A 984 22.33 -14.18 5.18
C THR A 984 20.88 -14.62 5.28
N ARG A 985 20.61 -15.90 5.02
CA ARG A 985 19.38 -16.49 5.54
C ARG A 985 19.42 -16.44 7.07
N VAL A 986 18.26 -16.19 7.66
CA VAL A 986 18.04 -16.08 9.12
C VAL A 986 16.90 -17.02 9.51
N HIS A 987 16.71 -17.25 10.80
CA HIS A 987 15.57 -17.99 11.34
C HIS A 987 14.26 -17.22 11.10
N GLY A 988 14.26 -15.91 11.35
CA GLY A 988 13.18 -14.99 10.94
C GLY A 988 11.99 -14.87 11.89
N GLU A 989 12.00 -15.61 13.00
CA GLU A 989 11.18 -15.43 14.20
C GLU A 989 11.84 -16.15 15.39
N TYR A 990 12.99 -15.65 15.83
CA TYR A 990 13.86 -16.43 16.73
C TYR A 990 13.55 -16.19 18.21
N ASP A 991 12.69 -17.05 18.78
CA ASP A 991 12.18 -16.96 20.15
C ASP A 991 12.72 -18.11 21.04
N LEU A 992 12.74 -17.93 22.37
CA LEU A 992 13.17 -18.96 23.33
C LEU A 992 12.36 -20.27 23.23
N ARG A 993 11.12 -20.23 22.74
CA ARG A 993 10.29 -21.42 22.48
C ARG A 993 10.81 -22.26 21.30
N HIS A 994 11.58 -21.66 20.39
CA HIS A 994 12.20 -22.35 19.26
C HIS A 994 13.52 -23.06 19.62
N LEU A 995 13.92 -23.00 20.89
CA LEU A 995 15.12 -23.64 21.44
C LEU A 995 14.72 -24.78 22.37
N LEU A 996 14.84 -26.01 21.87
CA LEU A 996 14.48 -27.21 22.62
C LEU A 996 15.68 -27.73 23.41
N PHE A 997 15.55 -27.90 24.72
CA PHE A 997 16.60 -28.41 25.58
C PHE A 997 16.57 -29.94 25.68
N THR A 998 17.66 -30.59 25.32
CA THR A 998 17.79 -32.06 25.24
C THR A 998 18.38 -32.71 26.50
N GLY A 999 18.42 -31.98 27.63
CA GLY A 999 19.11 -32.39 28.86
C GLY A 999 20.62 -32.09 28.86
N ARG A 1000 21.25 -31.96 27.69
CA ARG A 1000 22.67 -31.57 27.55
C ARG A 1000 22.88 -30.29 26.77
N ASP A 1001 22.08 -30.05 25.73
CA ASP A 1001 22.29 -28.95 24.79
C ASP A 1001 20.97 -28.50 24.14
N PHE A 1002 21.03 -27.40 23.37
CA PHE A 1002 19.89 -26.83 22.68
C PHE A 1002 19.84 -27.23 21.20
N MET A 1003 18.63 -27.47 20.70
CA MET A 1003 18.31 -27.71 19.30
C MET A 1003 17.42 -26.57 18.79
N VAL A 1004 17.82 -25.94 17.68
CA VAL A 1004 17.03 -24.91 17.02
C VAL A 1004 16.03 -25.55 16.07
N VAL A 1005 14.76 -25.18 16.23
CA VAL A 1005 13.65 -25.68 15.42
C VAL A 1005 12.85 -24.55 14.78
N ASP A 1006 12.06 -24.90 13.78
CA ASP A 1006 11.04 -24.06 13.15
C ASP A 1006 11.56 -22.80 12.41
N PHE A 1007 12.24 -23.00 11.28
CA PHE A 1007 12.83 -21.91 10.46
C PHE A 1007 11.81 -21.32 9.47
N GLU A 1008 10.53 -21.40 9.81
CA GLU A 1008 9.47 -20.92 8.93
C GLU A 1008 9.41 -19.38 8.89
N GLY A 1009 9.90 -18.72 9.94
CA GLY A 1009 9.76 -17.28 10.17
C GLY A 1009 8.30 -16.85 10.31
N ARG A 1010 8.07 -15.54 10.53
CA ARG A 1010 6.72 -14.99 10.78
C ARG A 1010 5.73 -15.36 9.69
N THR A 1011 4.77 -16.23 10.00
CA THR A 1011 3.78 -16.77 9.06
C THR A 1011 2.82 -15.71 8.51
N THR A 1012 2.69 -14.57 9.19
CA THR A 1012 1.98 -13.36 8.74
C THR A 1012 2.63 -12.68 7.53
N ARG A 1013 3.89 -13.03 7.19
CA ARG A 1013 4.59 -12.52 6.01
C ARG A 1013 4.47 -13.51 4.84
N SER A 1014 4.50 -12.98 3.61
CA SER A 1014 4.52 -13.84 2.40
C SER A 1014 5.74 -14.75 2.37
N LEU A 1015 5.65 -15.93 1.74
CA LEU A 1015 6.79 -16.86 1.65
C LEU A 1015 8.02 -16.19 1.01
N SER A 1016 7.83 -15.35 -0.01
CA SER A 1016 8.94 -14.60 -0.63
C SER A 1016 9.62 -13.65 0.36
N ALA A 1017 8.84 -12.95 1.21
CA ALA A 1017 9.38 -12.05 2.23
C ALA A 1017 10.12 -12.79 3.36
N ARG A 1018 9.67 -14.02 3.70
CA ARG A 1018 10.32 -14.90 4.68
C ARG A 1018 11.64 -15.52 4.17
N ARG A 1019 11.82 -15.59 2.85
CA ARG A 1019 13.05 -16.12 2.21
C ARG A 1019 14.13 -15.07 2.00
N LEU A 1020 13.84 -13.78 2.23
CA LEU A 1020 14.81 -12.70 2.05
C LEU A 1020 15.99 -12.84 3.01
N LYS A 1021 17.19 -12.57 2.49
CA LYS A 1021 18.40 -12.50 3.31
C LYS A 1021 18.39 -11.21 4.13
N ARG A 1022 18.73 -11.31 5.41
CA ARG A 1022 18.71 -10.22 6.38
C ARG A 1022 19.98 -10.25 7.22
N SER A 1023 20.22 -9.18 7.98
CA SER A 1023 21.27 -9.21 8.99
C SER A 1023 20.92 -10.22 10.09
N PRO A 1024 21.86 -11.11 10.47
CA PRO A 1024 21.67 -12.05 11.58
C PRO A 1024 21.36 -11.38 12.92
N LEU A 1025 21.70 -10.10 13.08
CA LEU A 1025 21.39 -9.31 14.28
C LEU A 1025 19.88 -9.18 14.52
N ARG A 1026 19.03 -9.39 13.51
CA ARG A 1026 17.57 -9.42 13.72
C ARG A 1026 17.11 -10.62 14.56
N ASP A 1027 17.67 -11.81 14.34
CA ASP A 1027 17.38 -12.98 15.18
C ASP A 1027 17.88 -12.76 16.62
N ILE A 1028 18.99 -12.04 16.80
CA ILE A 1028 19.50 -11.67 18.13
C ILE A 1028 18.52 -10.73 18.84
N CYS A 1029 17.99 -9.72 18.14
CA CYS A 1029 16.98 -8.83 18.70
C CYS A 1029 15.68 -9.57 19.05
N ASP A 1030 15.21 -10.50 18.21
CA ASP A 1030 14.03 -11.33 18.49
C ASP A 1030 14.22 -12.15 19.78
N LEU A 1031 15.40 -12.76 19.99
CA LEU A 1031 15.67 -13.54 21.19
C LEU A 1031 15.84 -12.68 22.45
N LEU A 1032 16.47 -11.51 22.32
CA LEU A 1032 16.59 -10.55 23.42
C LEU A 1032 15.21 -10.04 23.85
N SER A 1033 14.32 -9.76 22.91
CA SER A 1033 12.92 -9.46 23.21
C SER A 1033 12.23 -10.65 23.90
N SER A 1034 12.45 -11.88 23.45
CA SER A 1034 11.88 -13.08 24.10
C SER A 1034 12.30 -13.23 25.58
N LEU A 1035 13.54 -12.85 25.94
CA LEU A 1035 14.01 -12.81 27.33
C LEU A 1035 13.28 -11.75 28.18
N GLU A 1036 12.95 -10.60 27.59
CA GLU A 1036 12.15 -9.57 28.24
C GLU A 1036 10.72 -10.07 28.50
N HIS A 1037 10.13 -10.77 27.52
CA HIS A 1037 8.79 -11.35 27.65
C HIS A 1037 8.70 -12.42 28.73
N VAL A 1038 9.70 -13.30 28.85
CA VAL A 1038 9.68 -14.34 29.89
C VAL A 1038 9.85 -13.75 31.29
N ALA A 1039 10.66 -12.69 31.43
CA ALA A 1039 10.80 -11.94 32.69
C ALA A 1039 9.49 -11.26 33.09
N GLU A 1040 8.83 -10.57 32.16
CA GLU A 1040 7.54 -9.94 32.41
C GLU A 1040 6.45 -10.98 32.68
N ASN A 1041 6.46 -12.10 31.95
CA ASN A 1041 5.49 -13.17 32.17
C ASN A 1041 5.63 -13.81 33.56
N ALA A 1042 6.87 -13.99 34.04
CA ALA A 1042 7.14 -14.57 35.36
C ALA A 1042 6.58 -13.71 36.51
N LEU A 1043 6.54 -12.38 36.38
CA LEU A 1043 5.94 -11.48 37.38
C LEU A 1043 4.44 -11.73 37.61
N HIS A 1044 3.74 -12.29 36.62
CA HIS A 1044 2.28 -12.44 36.64
C HIS A 1044 1.78 -13.89 36.72
N THR A 1045 2.62 -14.87 36.41
CA THR A 1045 2.20 -16.28 36.27
C THR A 1045 2.77 -17.21 37.33
N HIS A 1046 3.72 -16.77 38.15
CA HIS A 1046 4.33 -17.65 39.12
C HIS A 1046 3.48 -17.79 40.39
N CYS A 1047 2.93 -18.98 40.61
CA CYS A 1047 1.99 -19.30 41.68
C CYS A 1047 2.51 -19.15 43.12
N LEU A 1048 3.82 -18.96 43.32
CA LEU A 1048 4.45 -18.80 44.64
C LEU A 1048 4.64 -17.33 45.05
N MET A 1049 4.37 -16.38 44.14
CA MET A 1049 4.50 -14.95 44.40
C MET A 1049 3.14 -14.32 44.64
N ARG A 1050 3.08 -13.36 45.57
CA ARG A 1050 1.84 -12.61 45.76
C ARG A 1050 1.74 -11.53 44.68
N PRO A 1051 0.55 -11.22 44.13
CA PRO A 1051 0.39 -10.17 43.13
C PRO A 1051 0.96 -8.81 43.56
N GLU A 1052 0.93 -8.50 44.86
CA GLU A 1052 1.52 -7.30 45.45
C GLU A 1052 3.05 -7.23 45.36
N ASP A 1053 3.75 -8.36 45.17
CA ASP A 1053 5.21 -8.43 45.06
C ASP A 1053 5.71 -8.01 43.67
N ALA A 1054 4.85 -8.01 42.64
CA ALA A 1054 5.23 -7.77 41.26
C ALA A 1054 5.84 -6.37 41.03
N ALA A 1055 5.31 -5.34 41.68
CA ALA A 1055 5.86 -3.98 41.60
C ALA A 1055 7.27 -3.88 42.21
N ARG A 1056 7.52 -4.64 43.29
CA ARG A 1056 8.81 -4.69 44.00
C ARG A 1056 9.86 -5.52 43.25
N LEU A 1057 9.44 -6.59 42.58
CA LEU A 1057 10.33 -7.50 41.86
C LEU A 1057 10.67 -7.04 40.43
N ARG A 1058 9.93 -6.08 39.89
CA ARG A 1058 10.13 -5.57 38.53
C ARG A 1058 11.55 -5.04 38.25
N PRO A 1059 12.19 -4.21 39.11
CA PRO A 1059 13.59 -3.79 38.88
C PRO A 1059 14.57 -4.97 38.88
N TRP A 1060 14.26 -6.04 39.62
CA TRP A 1060 15.04 -7.27 39.64
C TRP A 1060 14.82 -8.11 38.38
N ALA A 1061 13.59 -8.13 37.84
CA ALA A 1061 13.29 -8.74 36.55
C ALA A 1061 14.09 -8.06 35.42
N GLU A 1062 14.09 -6.72 35.42
CA GLU A 1062 14.85 -5.89 34.48
C GLU A 1062 16.36 -6.16 34.56
N HIS A 1063 16.88 -6.24 35.79
CA HIS A 1063 18.27 -6.62 36.04
C HIS A 1063 18.60 -8.03 35.53
N TRP A 1064 17.75 -9.02 35.82
CA TRP A 1064 17.97 -10.40 35.41
C TRP A 1064 18.03 -10.55 33.88
N HIS A 1065 17.05 -10.02 33.14
CA HIS A 1065 17.03 -10.21 31.69
C HIS A 1065 18.15 -9.42 31.00
N THR A 1066 18.56 -8.28 31.56
CA THR A 1066 19.73 -7.51 31.09
C THR A 1066 21.01 -8.31 31.25
N ARG A 1067 21.24 -8.92 32.41
CA ARG A 1067 22.41 -9.79 32.67
C ARG A 1067 22.40 -11.03 31.78
N MET A 1068 21.26 -11.71 31.65
CA MET A 1068 21.14 -12.92 30.81
C MET A 1068 21.29 -12.60 29.32
N GLY A 1069 20.72 -11.48 28.86
CA GLY A 1069 20.89 -10.96 27.51
C GLY A 1069 22.35 -10.62 27.21
N GLY A 1070 23.05 -9.98 28.14
CA GLY A 1070 24.50 -9.71 28.04
C GLY A 1070 25.33 -11.00 27.94
N ARG A 1071 25.07 -12.00 28.80
CA ARG A 1071 25.75 -13.31 28.73
C ARG A 1071 25.52 -14.04 27.40
N PHE A 1072 24.30 -14.00 26.89
CA PHE A 1072 23.96 -14.53 25.57
C PHE A 1072 24.73 -13.81 24.45
N LEU A 1073 24.65 -12.47 24.42
CA LEU A 1073 25.26 -11.65 23.38
C LEU A 1073 26.78 -11.78 23.37
N ARG A 1074 27.41 -11.78 24.54
CA ARG A 1074 28.85 -12.01 24.68
C ARG A 1074 29.27 -13.36 24.10
N SER A 1075 28.60 -14.44 24.51
CA SER A 1075 28.93 -15.77 23.99
C SER A 1075 28.69 -15.88 22.49
N TYR A 1076 27.66 -15.19 21.98
CA TYR A 1076 27.40 -15.08 20.54
C TYR A 1076 28.53 -14.36 19.80
N LEU A 1077 28.98 -13.20 20.29
CA LEU A 1077 30.06 -12.41 19.68
C LEU A 1077 31.41 -13.14 19.77
N GLU A 1078 31.75 -13.71 20.93
CA GLU A 1078 32.96 -14.53 21.11
C GLU A 1078 33.01 -15.72 20.16
N THR A 1079 31.87 -16.38 19.93
CA THR A 1079 31.78 -17.52 19.02
C THR A 1079 31.77 -17.09 17.55
N SER A 1080 31.20 -15.93 17.23
CA SER A 1080 31.15 -15.38 15.87
C SER A 1080 32.50 -14.81 15.44
N GLY A 1081 33.32 -14.31 16.37
CA GLY A 1081 34.65 -13.76 16.09
C GLY A 1081 34.61 -12.65 15.03
N GLU A 1082 35.52 -12.71 14.06
CA GLU A 1082 35.60 -11.77 12.92
C GLU A 1082 34.69 -12.17 11.74
N ALA A 1083 33.53 -12.79 12.01
CA ALA A 1083 32.62 -13.18 10.94
C ALA A 1083 32.19 -11.98 10.09
N SER A 1084 32.29 -12.12 8.76
CA SER A 1084 32.01 -11.07 7.77
C SER A 1084 30.57 -10.56 7.77
N PHE A 1085 29.63 -11.28 8.40
CA PHE A 1085 28.25 -10.83 8.53
C PHE A 1085 28.00 -9.84 9.69
N LEU A 1086 28.98 -9.63 10.57
CA LEU A 1086 28.92 -8.67 11.66
C LEU A 1086 29.73 -7.41 11.34
N PRO A 1087 29.32 -6.23 11.85
CA PRO A 1087 30.18 -5.05 11.88
C PRO A 1087 31.42 -5.30 12.76
N HIS A 1088 32.60 -4.95 12.24
CA HIS A 1088 33.87 -5.00 12.99
C HIS A 1088 34.05 -3.82 13.93
N ASP A 1089 33.36 -2.71 13.67
CA ASP A 1089 33.35 -1.52 14.53
C ASP A 1089 32.27 -1.66 15.61
N GLU A 1090 32.67 -1.49 16.87
CA GLU A 1090 31.80 -1.65 18.03
C GLU A 1090 30.69 -0.60 18.05
N ALA A 1091 30.98 0.64 17.61
CA ALA A 1091 29.96 1.69 17.52
C ALA A 1091 28.93 1.40 16.42
N ALA A 1092 29.35 0.88 15.27
CA ALA A 1092 28.46 0.42 14.22
C ALA A 1092 27.61 -0.79 14.65
N LEU A 1093 28.18 -1.74 15.39
CA LEU A 1093 27.45 -2.89 15.93
C LEU A 1093 26.34 -2.44 16.89
N ASP A 1094 26.67 -1.53 17.80
CA ASP A 1094 25.74 -0.96 18.77
C ASP A 1094 24.60 -0.18 18.09
N LEU A 1095 24.91 0.61 17.05
CA LEU A 1095 23.93 1.34 16.25
C LEU A 1095 22.93 0.40 15.56
N VAL A 1096 23.41 -0.70 14.96
CA VAL A 1096 22.54 -1.67 14.29
C VAL A 1096 21.69 -2.45 15.28
N LEU A 1097 22.27 -2.91 16.39
CA LEU A 1097 21.55 -3.62 17.45
C LEU A 1097 20.45 -2.76 18.08
N THR A 1098 20.75 -1.50 18.40
CA THR A 1098 19.77 -0.56 18.96
C THR A 1098 18.63 -0.31 17.98
N THR A 1099 18.95 -0.13 16.70
CA THR A 1099 17.96 0.10 15.64
C THR A 1099 17.03 -1.10 15.46
N PHE A 1100 17.56 -2.33 15.41
CA PHE A 1100 16.73 -3.53 15.23
C PHE A 1100 15.98 -3.92 16.49
N ARG A 1101 16.52 -3.65 17.68
CA ARG A 1101 15.79 -3.83 18.93
C ARG A 1101 14.59 -2.88 18.99
N LEU A 1102 14.75 -1.61 18.61
CA LEU A 1102 13.63 -0.68 18.48
C LEU A 1102 12.60 -1.14 17.45
N ASP A 1103 13.01 -1.59 16.26
CA ASP A 1103 12.09 -2.15 15.25
C ASP A 1103 11.23 -3.29 15.84
N GLN A 1104 11.86 -4.19 16.61
CA GLN A 1104 11.16 -5.29 17.25
C GLN A 1104 10.23 -4.83 18.38
N THR A 1105 10.69 -3.95 19.27
CA THR A 1105 9.86 -3.40 20.36
C THR A 1105 8.67 -2.62 19.83
N PHE A 1106 8.83 -1.84 18.76
CA PHE A 1106 7.72 -1.14 18.10
C PHE A 1106 6.76 -2.11 17.42
N PHE A 1107 7.26 -3.16 16.78
CA PHE A 1107 6.40 -4.20 16.23
C PHE A 1107 5.53 -4.88 17.30
N GLU A 1108 6.11 -5.22 18.45
CA GLU A 1108 5.39 -5.77 19.60
C GLU A 1108 4.39 -4.77 20.19
N LEU A 1109 4.77 -3.49 20.28
CA LEU A 1109 3.85 -2.42 20.70
C LEU A 1109 2.65 -2.33 19.76
N GLY A 1110 2.86 -2.41 18.45
CA GLY A 1110 1.78 -2.47 17.45
C GLY A 1110 0.84 -3.65 17.70
N GLN A 1111 1.37 -4.86 17.92
CA GLN A 1111 0.54 -6.03 18.24
C GLN A 1111 -0.22 -5.88 19.55
N THR A 1112 0.43 -5.36 20.60
CA THR A 1112 -0.20 -5.15 21.90
C THR A 1112 -1.32 -4.11 21.81
N LEU A 1113 -1.13 -3.03 21.04
CA LEU A 1113 -2.19 -2.04 20.79
C LEU A 1113 -3.34 -2.61 19.96
N GLU A 1114 -3.05 -3.50 18.99
CA GLU A 1114 -4.06 -4.21 18.21
C GLU A 1114 -4.87 -5.20 19.07
N ALA A 1115 -4.21 -6.03 19.88
CA ALA A 1115 -4.86 -7.01 20.75
C ALA A 1115 -5.80 -6.35 21.77
N ARG A 1116 -5.38 -5.22 22.36
CA ARG A 1116 -6.20 -4.43 23.29
C ARG A 1116 -7.45 -3.85 22.65
N ARG A 1117 -7.39 -3.54 21.36
CA ARG A 1117 -8.56 -3.05 20.60
C ARG A 1117 -9.60 -4.15 20.42
N ASP A 1118 -9.17 -5.41 20.37
CA ASP A 1118 -10.01 -6.57 20.09
C ASP A 1118 -10.57 -7.24 21.37
N GLY A 1119 -10.20 -6.76 22.57
CA GLY A 1119 -10.83 -7.12 23.86
C GLY A 1119 -10.31 -8.41 24.51
N ALA A 1120 -9.10 -8.87 24.16
CA ALA A 1120 -8.42 -9.94 24.86
C ALA A 1120 -7.86 -9.46 26.24
N GLY A 1121 -7.52 -10.38 27.14
CA GLY A 1121 -7.45 -10.15 28.60
C GLY A 1121 -6.69 -8.90 29.08
N ALA A 1122 -7.44 -7.93 29.63
CA ALA A 1122 -6.98 -6.57 29.93
C ALA A 1122 -5.77 -6.46 30.90
N GLU A 1123 -5.65 -7.33 31.91
CA GLU A 1123 -4.58 -7.20 32.91
C GLU A 1123 -3.20 -7.65 32.40
N ARG A 1124 -3.14 -8.73 31.62
CA ARG A 1124 -1.87 -9.24 31.04
C ARG A 1124 -1.36 -8.32 29.93
N GLU A 1125 -2.28 -7.70 29.20
CA GLU A 1125 -1.97 -6.74 28.13
C GLU A 1125 -1.56 -5.35 28.67
N ASN A 1126 -2.00 -4.96 29.88
CA ASN A 1126 -1.56 -3.73 30.56
C ASN A 1126 -0.08 -3.81 30.96
N ALA A 1127 0.35 -4.94 31.52
CA ALA A 1127 1.74 -5.16 31.93
C ALA A 1127 2.70 -5.19 30.73
N SER A 1128 2.32 -5.87 29.65
CA SER A 1128 3.09 -5.90 28.40
C SER A 1128 3.24 -4.51 27.77
N LEU A 1129 2.17 -3.71 27.76
CA LEU A 1129 2.22 -2.32 27.26
C LEU A 1129 3.21 -1.47 28.05
N ARG A 1130 3.15 -1.49 29.40
CA ARG A 1130 4.08 -0.75 30.26
C ARG A 1130 5.53 -1.08 30.00
N GLY A 1131 5.85 -2.37 29.86
CA GLY A 1131 7.20 -2.85 29.56
C GLY A 1131 7.73 -2.28 28.24
N LEU A 1132 6.94 -2.39 27.17
CA LEU A 1132 7.31 -1.92 25.83
C LEU A 1132 7.54 -0.41 25.78
N LEU A 1133 6.68 0.39 26.43
CA LEU A 1133 6.83 1.85 26.49
C LEU A 1133 8.12 2.26 27.21
N ARG A 1134 8.44 1.61 28.33
CA ARG A 1134 9.69 1.87 29.07
C ARG A 1134 10.91 1.49 28.27
N THR A 1135 10.88 0.35 27.56
CA THR A 1135 12.00 -0.10 26.73
C THR A 1135 12.27 0.88 25.58
N ILE A 1136 11.24 1.46 24.95
CA ILE A 1136 11.40 2.50 23.92
C ILE A 1136 12.05 3.75 24.52
N CYS A 1137 11.55 4.25 25.66
CA CYS A 1137 12.15 5.39 26.33
C CYS A 1137 13.61 5.11 26.69
N TRP A 1138 13.90 3.98 27.32
CA TRP A 1138 15.25 3.58 27.74
C TRP A 1138 16.25 3.49 26.57
N LEU A 1139 15.86 2.89 25.45
CA LEU A 1139 16.71 2.77 24.25
C LEU A 1139 17.05 4.13 23.61
N LEU A 1140 16.23 5.16 23.84
CA LEU A 1140 16.38 6.47 23.20
C LEU A 1140 16.94 7.55 24.15
N SER A 1141 16.84 7.37 25.47
CA SER A 1141 17.43 8.26 26.48
C SER A 1141 18.95 8.44 26.36
N ASP A 1142 19.67 7.39 25.94
CA ASP A 1142 21.14 7.37 25.84
C ASP A 1142 21.66 8.06 24.55
N THR A 1143 20.77 8.38 23.61
CA THR A 1143 21.14 9.01 22.33
C THR A 1143 21.10 10.54 22.34
N ALA A 1144 20.56 11.14 23.40
CA ALA A 1144 20.27 12.57 23.50
C ALA A 1144 21.43 13.44 24.04
N GLY A 1145 22.57 12.87 24.44
CA GLY A 1145 23.73 13.65 24.86
C GLY A 1145 23.48 14.56 26.08
N HIS A 1146 22.65 14.13 27.03
CA HIS A 1146 22.53 14.83 28.30
C HIS A 1146 23.75 14.53 29.18
N THR A 1147 24.55 15.57 29.41
CA THR A 1147 25.57 15.60 30.45
C THR A 1147 24.96 15.36 31.83
N GLU A 1148 25.70 14.63 32.66
CA GLU A 1148 25.38 14.12 34.01
C GLU A 1148 25.01 15.16 35.10
N ASP A 1149 24.72 16.40 34.74
CA ASP A 1149 24.40 17.48 35.68
C ASP A 1149 22.98 18.00 35.43
N ASP A 1150 21.97 17.33 35.98
CA ASP A 1150 20.94 18.03 36.76
C ASP A 1150 20.02 17.03 37.47
N LYS A 1151 20.00 17.17 38.79
CA LYS A 1151 19.14 16.50 39.79
C LYS A 1151 18.33 17.60 40.50
N PRO A 1152 17.14 17.31 41.03
CA PRO A 1152 16.90 16.22 41.98
C PRO A 1152 15.86 15.18 41.57
#